data_AF-A0A959KIS5-F1
#
_entry.id   AF-A0A959KIS5-F1
#
_cell.length_a   1.000
_cell.length_b   1.000
_cell.length_c   1.000
_cell.angle_alpha   90.00
_cell.angle_beta   90.00
_cell.angle_gamma   90.00
#
_symmetry.space_group_name_H-M   'P 1'
#
loop_
_entity.id
_entity.type
_entity.pdbx_description
1 polymer ?
#
loop_
_entity_poly.entity_id
_entity_poly.type
_entity_poly.pdbx_seq_one_letter_code
_entity_poly.pdbx_strand_id
1 'polypeptide(L)'
;MLPKTAISRRWRIGLPAFFLLALAVFFWRQQLHGLDQLPPELQTALQFKLGIDPDPPPPPCPLSFKLVPLMYSSGLRLPATPVHIDASSTKFYYSHPTFGASTMGCDQALIPYAEEFSWRLIRPSGSAATLQDTATLSPYFVPDVAGTYTVELLTCPNDCEFLPADFNQRFLIRPTTTTLEIEIEAGAVPPSSEPVLPPQEGKPYTVFEDLGDKCPWVTSPVFNPQYVTVDRWNGAQDYRLLEGRVKGSKVSRKDYFANHFVHDFLIYVEPDPDYRDLAAQYTVNKGEVEVEWEFNQFPEPVRPTRGDRVSVLGYWIHDCGHNNKTEIHPPVMVASHRARPIRIPPDLGYGSNVWTAGIVSQVWVNRNAGEITGNCSATGLVNATDDDACLPQSEDYSSNPVDREVTFNIYLPENPRNIYAEYGVEVPTPPLYYRAFNSFVEPRYAVREQAGVTWLEVTLDLRNFSGSRDSMRIEAGWIYPSPDNWDLERWELTIPSMEVHEHSDLGYPVDVGDWKFWLNTNNTGQEWTKVLDCDECVKNGLRKFSICRILGILACEAVPWRTGDASENIEHWLGPHLKLFPWQAFWLQANGYDSDQAFSDDVGTADVLMHPQEGEFESRSRCNSTWDSGCGEYTLHYSLNYVGGMGDPNLTELGQALYDTYFIDERRPPLQAPVDLPVVAWRDWNHPAQETPGRDSLPVDYYAEEYFPQQGPEPNTLAGMTNEEFQAHLAYLQENDPQELEAVLTQLKAEIKSMLKDRKTIGDQYVMLDRLQYAMPANVWDTYFSDLSYPSLPWIRGVPNWAVIALGVLLLFLLWILFRRK
;
A
#
# COMPACT_ATOMS: atom_id res chain seq x y z
N MET A 1 33.69 -13.00 74.87
CA MET A 1 35.12 -12.66 75.04
C MET A 1 35.42 -11.47 74.14
N LEU A 2 35.86 -10.36 74.75
CA LEU A 2 36.42 -9.13 74.16
C LEU A 2 37.83 -9.41 73.55
N PRO A 3 38.54 -8.50 72.83
CA PRO A 3 38.42 -7.02 72.75
C PRO A 3 38.50 -6.42 71.32
N LYS A 4 38.00 -5.20 71.03
CA LYS A 4 38.57 -3.83 71.28
C LYS A 4 40.05 -3.74 70.84
N THR A 5 40.46 -2.85 69.93
CA THR A 5 40.88 -1.43 70.09
C THR A 5 41.86 -1.15 68.92
N ALA A 6 42.17 0.04 68.40
CA ALA A 6 41.70 1.41 68.53
C ALA A 6 42.46 2.27 67.49
N ILE A 7 41.73 3.20 66.86
CA ILE A 7 42.06 4.62 66.70
C ILE A 7 43.44 5.00 66.09
N SER A 8 43.42 5.55 64.87
CA SER A 8 43.74 6.96 64.54
C SER A 8 43.76 7.10 63.01
N ARG A 9 43.28 8.13 62.29
CA ARG A 9 43.01 9.56 62.53
C ARG A 9 41.85 10.05 61.63
N ARG A 10 41.03 10.97 62.18
CA ARG A 10 40.27 12.13 61.61
C ARG A 10 40.05 12.14 60.07
N TRP A 11 38.81 12.20 59.55
CA TRP A 11 37.94 13.39 59.51
C TRP A 11 36.48 13.12 59.91
N ARG A 12 35.87 14.13 60.53
CA ARG A 12 34.51 14.17 61.06
C ARG A 12 33.49 14.46 59.93
N ILE A 13 32.51 13.59 59.73
CA ILE A 13 31.20 14.00 59.18
C ILE A 13 30.34 14.34 60.39
N GLY A 14 30.50 15.57 60.89
CA GLY A 14 29.69 16.09 61.98
C GLY A 14 28.45 16.75 61.40
N LEU A 15 27.26 16.29 61.81
CA LEU A 15 25.95 16.94 61.70
C LEU A 15 25.99 18.39 61.16
N PRO A 16 25.70 18.64 59.86
CA PRO A 16 25.31 19.97 59.44
C PRO A 16 24.15 19.98 58.43
N ALA A 17 23.55 18.85 58.07
CA ALA A 17 22.51 18.82 57.04
C ALA A 17 21.11 19.07 57.61
N PHE A 18 20.82 18.57 58.81
CA PHE A 18 19.49 18.74 59.44
C PHE A 18 19.31 20.09 60.12
N PHE A 19 20.40 20.71 60.61
CA PHE A 19 20.33 22.06 61.20
C PHE A 19 20.30 23.17 60.14
N LEU A 20 20.94 22.96 58.97
CA LEU A 20 20.86 23.92 57.86
C LEU A 20 19.51 23.90 57.15
N LEU A 21 18.84 22.75 57.04
CA LEU A 21 17.50 22.68 56.44
C LEU A 21 16.43 23.31 57.36
N ALA A 22 16.54 23.11 58.67
CA ALA A 22 15.60 23.70 59.63
C ALA A 22 15.79 25.23 59.78
N LEU A 23 17.02 25.75 59.70
CA LEU A 23 17.29 27.18 59.64
C LEU A 23 16.89 27.81 58.30
N ALA A 24 17.04 27.09 57.17
CA ALA A 24 16.57 27.56 55.87
C ALA A 24 15.04 27.66 55.81
N VAL A 25 14.31 26.69 56.38
CA VAL A 25 12.83 26.77 56.45
C VAL A 25 12.36 27.84 57.45
N PHE A 26 13.12 28.09 58.53
CA PHE A 26 12.81 29.15 59.49
C PHE A 26 13.11 30.56 58.96
N PHE A 27 14.19 30.75 58.19
CA PHE A 27 14.49 32.03 57.52
C PHE A 27 13.62 32.25 56.26
N TRP A 28 13.24 31.19 55.53
CA TRP A 28 12.34 31.31 54.39
C TRP A 28 10.90 31.61 54.81
N ARG A 29 10.45 31.12 55.97
CA ARG A 29 9.16 31.52 56.58
C ARG A 29 9.14 32.94 57.15
N GLN A 30 10.30 33.54 57.48
CA GLN A 30 10.33 34.94 57.93
C GLN A 30 10.47 35.96 56.78
N GLN A 31 10.77 35.54 55.55
CA GLN A 31 10.88 36.45 54.40
C GLN A 31 9.58 36.62 53.57
N LEU A 32 8.53 35.85 53.86
CA LEU A 32 7.22 35.99 53.20
C LEU A 32 6.24 36.93 53.93
N HIS A 33 6.59 37.45 55.11
CA HIS A 33 5.77 38.47 55.80
C HIS A 33 6.10 39.92 55.42
N GLY A 34 6.93 40.13 54.38
CA GLY A 34 7.27 41.47 53.87
C GLY A 34 6.64 41.84 52.51
N LEU A 35 5.99 40.91 51.81
CA LEU A 35 5.43 41.16 50.47
C LEU A 35 4.08 41.92 50.51
N ASP A 36 3.34 41.80 51.60
CA ASP A 36 2.08 42.53 51.83
C ASP A 36 2.31 44.01 52.21
N GLN A 37 3.57 44.44 52.35
CA GLN A 37 3.95 45.82 52.68
C GLN A 37 4.67 46.57 51.56
N LEU A 38 4.76 45.99 50.36
CA LEU A 38 5.29 46.70 49.19
C LEU A 38 4.22 47.64 48.61
N PRO A 39 4.61 48.83 48.12
CA PRO A 39 3.70 49.70 47.37
C PRO A 39 3.14 48.95 46.14
N PRO A 40 1.87 49.19 45.74
CA PRO A 40 1.19 48.47 44.65
C PRO A 40 1.99 48.43 43.34
N GLU A 41 2.76 49.50 43.07
CA GLU A 41 3.57 49.67 41.87
C GLU A 41 4.71 48.63 41.73
N LEU A 42 5.25 48.12 42.85
CA LEU A 42 6.29 47.07 42.86
C LEU A 42 5.71 45.65 42.77
N GLN A 43 4.45 45.45 43.17
CA GLN A 43 3.75 44.17 43.02
C GLN A 43 3.42 43.89 41.54
N THR A 44 2.98 44.92 40.80
CA THR A 44 2.69 44.82 39.37
C THR A 44 3.96 44.54 38.53
N ALA A 45 5.11 45.10 38.93
CA ALA A 45 6.39 44.86 38.25
C ALA A 45 6.94 43.44 38.45
N LEU A 46 6.57 42.75 39.55
CA LEU A 46 6.97 41.36 39.81
C LEU A 46 6.11 40.35 39.04
N GLN A 47 4.82 40.63 38.86
CA GLN A 47 3.90 39.77 38.10
C GLN A 47 4.23 39.77 36.59
N PHE A 48 4.63 40.91 36.03
CA PHE A 48 5.06 41.02 34.63
C PHE A 48 6.39 40.29 34.33
N LYS A 49 7.23 40.04 35.35
CA LYS A 49 8.52 39.34 35.21
C LYS A 49 8.44 37.81 35.40
N LEU A 50 7.32 37.30 35.90
CA LEU A 50 7.11 35.87 36.18
C LEU A 50 6.23 35.15 35.14
N GLY A 51 5.75 35.85 34.09
CA GLY A 51 5.06 35.23 32.95
C GLY A 51 3.75 34.52 33.30
N ILE A 52 3.09 34.89 34.40
CA ILE A 52 1.75 34.41 34.74
C ILE A 52 0.76 35.35 34.07
N ASP A 53 0.38 35.02 32.83
CA ASP A 53 -0.79 35.62 32.19
C ASP A 53 -2.04 35.08 32.90
N PRO A 54 -2.95 35.92 33.42
CA PRO A 54 -4.26 35.45 33.82
C PRO A 54 -5.11 35.40 32.55
N ASP A 55 -4.92 34.38 31.72
CA ASP A 55 -6.02 33.97 30.87
C ASP A 55 -7.19 33.67 31.81
N PRO A 56 -8.39 34.25 31.57
CA PRO A 56 -9.56 33.87 32.35
C PRO A 56 -9.70 32.34 32.26
N PRO A 57 -10.01 31.64 33.38
CA PRO A 57 -10.27 30.22 33.31
C PRO A 57 -11.31 29.97 32.22
N PRO A 58 -11.16 28.91 31.39
CA PRO A 58 -12.13 28.61 30.35
C PRO A 58 -13.52 28.58 30.98
N PRO A 59 -14.55 29.11 30.30
CA PRO A 59 -15.88 29.23 30.88
C PRO A 59 -16.33 27.86 31.43
N PRO A 60 -16.99 27.82 32.61
CA PRO A 60 -17.50 26.56 33.16
C PRO A 60 -18.36 25.89 32.08
N CYS A 61 -18.05 24.64 31.75
CA CYS A 61 -18.88 23.85 30.86
C CYS A 61 -20.31 23.88 31.42
N PRO A 62 -21.28 24.45 30.68
CA PRO A 62 -22.65 24.39 31.12
C PRO A 62 -23.06 22.93 31.14
N LEU A 63 -23.69 22.52 32.24
CA LEU A 63 -24.36 21.23 32.33
C LEU A 63 -25.33 21.14 31.14
N SER A 64 -25.02 20.27 30.18
CA SER A 64 -25.80 20.12 28.97
C SER A 64 -26.25 18.67 28.83
N PHE A 65 -27.52 18.49 28.45
CA PHE A 65 -28.12 17.19 28.19
C PHE A 65 -28.77 17.27 26.82
N LYS A 66 -28.40 16.36 25.93
CA LYS A 66 -28.95 16.29 24.59
C LYS A 66 -29.15 14.82 24.21
N LEU A 67 -30.35 14.48 23.77
CA LEU A 67 -30.56 13.23 23.03
C LEU A 67 -29.96 13.41 21.64
N VAL A 68 -29.14 12.46 21.22
CA VAL A 68 -28.60 12.36 19.87
C VAL A 68 -29.28 11.17 19.22
N PRO A 69 -30.44 11.37 18.57
CA PRO A 69 -31.11 10.30 17.89
C PRO A 69 -30.40 10.02 16.56
N LEU A 70 -29.87 8.81 16.44
CA LEU A 70 -29.21 8.34 15.24
C LEU A 70 -30.05 7.22 14.67
N MET A 71 -30.47 7.38 13.41
CA MET A 71 -31.25 6.40 12.69
C MET A 71 -30.64 6.21 11.31
N TYR A 72 -30.43 4.96 10.95
CA TYR A 72 -29.92 4.55 9.64
C TYR A 72 -30.86 3.51 9.06
N SER A 73 -30.84 3.34 7.74
CA SER A 73 -31.52 2.23 7.10
C SER A 73 -30.59 1.46 6.17
N SER A 74 -30.86 0.17 6.03
CA SER A 74 -30.15 -0.76 5.17
C SER A 74 -31.12 -1.64 4.38
N GLY A 75 -30.60 -2.29 3.34
CA GLY A 75 -31.35 -3.13 2.42
C GLY A 75 -31.58 -2.47 1.06
N LEU A 76 -32.12 -3.26 0.12
CA LEU A 76 -32.39 -2.78 -1.24
C LEU A 76 -33.49 -1.72 -1.24
N ARG A 77 -33.30 -0.67 -2.04
CA ARG A 77 -34.27 0.42 -2.20
C ARG A 77 -35.31 0.10 -3.28
N LEU A 78 -35.81 -1.13 -3.26
CA LEU A 78 -36.71 -1.68 -4.28
C LEU A 78 -38.03 -2.14 -3.65
N PRO A 79 -39.16 -2.09 -4.39
CA PRO A 79 -40.40 -2.73 -3.97
C PRO A 79 -40.20 -4.21 -3.62
N ALA A 80 -41.00 -4.71 -2.68
CA ALA A 80 -41.02 -6.09 -2.20
C ALA A 80 -39.72 -6.61 -1.55
N THR A 81 -38.75 -5.73 -1.25
CA THR A 81 -37.51 -6.10 -0.53
C THR A 81 -37.48 -5.53 0.88
N PRO A 82 -37.04 -6.29 1.91
CA PRO A 82 -37.05 -5.79 3.29
C PRO A 82 -36.06 -4.63 3.47
N VAL A 83 -36.56 -3.53 4.05
CA VAL A 83 -35.77 -2.36 4.46
C VAL A 83 -35.67 -2.35 5.98
N HIS A 84 -34.45 -2.54 6.48
CA HIS A 84 -34.14 -2.54 7.90
C HIS A 84 -33.80 -1.13 8.37
N ILE A 85 -34.14 -0.84 9.62
CA ILE A 85 -33.91 0.45 10.26
C ILE A 85 -33.14 0.17 11.53
N ASP A 86 -32.08 0.92 11.80
CA ASP A 86 -31.29 0.80 13.03
C ASP A 86 -31.24 2.14 13.76
N ALA A 87 -31.80 2.17 14.97
CA ALA A 87 -31.72 3.28 15.90
C ALA A 87 -30.96 2.94 17.19
N SER A 88 -30.27 1.80 17.25
CA SER A 88 -29.52 1.32 18.42
C SER A 88 -28.38 2.27 18.82
N SER A 89 -27.88 3.07 17.87
CA SER A 89 -26.87 4.10 18.10
C SER A 89 -27.41 5.39 18.73
N THR A 90 -28.72 5.46 18.97
CA THR A 90 -29.33 6.58 19.70
C THR A 90 -28.79 6.63 21.13
N LYS A 91 -28.20 7.77 21.50
CA LYS A 91 -27.51 7.95 22.79
C LYS A 91 -27.93 9.25 23.45
N PHE A 92 -27.90 9.25 24.78
CA PHE A 92 -27.88 10.49 25.55
C PHE A 92 -26.46 10.99 25.68
N TYR A 93 -26.24 12.24 25.27
CA TYR A 93 -25.02 12.98 25.50
C TYR A 93 -25.23 13.90 26.70
N TYR A 94 -24.32 13.85 27.66
CA TYR A 94 -24.22 14.89 28.67
C TYR A 94 -22.78 15.34 28.94
N SER A 95 -22.65 16.62 29.29
CA SER A 95 -21.38 17.22 29.68
C SER A 95 -21.48 17.82 31.06
N HIS A 96 -20.46 17.61 31.90
CA HIS A 96 -20.44 18.17 33.24
C HIS A 96 -19.06 18.60 33.72
N PRO A 97 -19.00 19.57 34.64
CA PRO A 97 -17.74 19.99 35.24
C PRO A 97 -17.25 18.96 36.26
N THR A 98 -15.95 18.63 36.20
CA THR A 98 -15.26 17.84 37.22
C THR A 98 -14.37 18.72 38.10
N PHE A 99 -14.42 18.46 39.41
CA PHE A 99 -13.62 19.19 40.40
C PHE A 99 -12.38 18.37 40.80
N GLY A 100 -11.25 18.66 40.16
CA GLY A 100 -9.92 18.21 40.59
C GLY A 100 -9.24 19.24 41.50
N ALA A 101 -8.28 18.80 42.32
CA ALA A 101 -7.59 19.66 43.29
C ALA A 101 -6.76 20.82 42.69
N SER A 102 -6.63 20.91 41.35
CA SER A 102 -5.93 22.02 40.67
C SER A 102 -6.34 22.27 39.21
N THR A 103 -7.36 21.60 38.66
CA THR A 103 -7.84 21.81 37.28
C THR A 103 -9.37 21.62 37.22
N MET A 104 -10.07 22.55 36.55
CA MET A 104 -11.49 22.41 36.20
C MET A 104 -11.56 21.65 34.87
N GLY A 105 -12.01 20.40 34.90
CA GLY A 105 -12.14 19.52 33.73
C GLY A 105 -13.59 19.45 33.22
N CYS A 106 -13.76 18.96 31.99
CA CYS A 106 -15.07 18.63 31.42
C CYS A 106 -15.12 17.13 31.16
N ASP A 107 -16.00 16.43 31.86
CA ASP A 107 -16.24 15.01 31.59
C ASP A 107 -17.50 14.87 30.74
N GLN A 108 -17.38 14.08 29.69
CA GLN A 108 -18.46 13.75 28.76
C GLN A 108 -18.80 12.28 28.90
N ALA A 109 -20.08 11.95 28.88
CA ALA A 109 -20.53 10.58 28.85
C ALA A 109 -21.67 10.37 27.86
N LEU A 110 -21.66 9.17 27.27
CA LEU A 110 -22.62 8.70 26.30
C LEU A 110 -23.34 7.50 26.91
N ILE A 111 -24.67 7.59 27.03
CA ILE A 111 -25.47 6.53 27.63
C ILE A 111 -26.40 5.96 26.55
N PRO A 112 -26.39 4.61 26.33
CA PRO A 112 -27.32 3.98 25.40
C PRO A 112 -28.77 4.31 25.77
N TYR A 113 -29.59 4.60 24.77
CA TYR A 113 -31.01 4.82 24.99
C TYR A 113 -31.73 3.50 25.28
N ALA A 114 -32.46 3.43 26.39
CA ALA A 114 -33.21 2.24 26.80
C ALA A 114 -34.63 2.58 27.33
N GLU A 115 -35.13 3.77 27.02
CA GLU A 115 -36.40 4.32 27.53
C GLU A 115 -37.59 4.02 26.60
N GLU A 116 -38.78 4.54 26.92
CA GLU A 116 -39.99 4.43 26.10
C GLU A 116 -39.86 5.12 24.73
N PHE A 117 -40.14 4.39 23.64
CA PHE A 117 -40.20 4.91 22.28
C PHE A 117 -41.44 4.39 21.53
N SER A 118 -41.79 5.06 20.44
CA SER A 118 -42.76 4.54 19.47
C SER A 118 -42.36 4.88 18.04
N TRP A 119 -42.83 4.06 17.10
CA TRP A 119 -42.54 4.19 15.68
C TRP A 119 -43.78 4.62 14.90
N ARG A 120 -43.57 5.40 13.84
CA ARG A 120 -44.59 5.71 12.84
C ARG A 120 -44.00 5.56 11.44
N LEU A 121 -44.75 4.93 10.54
CA LEU A 121 -44.43 4.88 9.12
C LEU A 121 -45.44 5.74 8.35
N ILE A 122 -44.94 6.78 7.69
CA ILE A 122 -45.67 7.51 6.67
C ILE A 122 -45.27 6.90 5.33
N ARG A 123 -46.26 6.58 4.51
CA ARG A 123 -46.09 5.78 3.30
C ARG A 123 -46.67 6.52 2.09
N PRO A 124 -46.16 6.27 0.88
CA PRO A 124 -46.70 6.86 -0.34
C PRO A 124 -48.14 6.41 -0.62
N SER A 125 -48.84 7.16 -1.46
CA SER A 125 -50.23 6.87 -1.82
C SER A 125 -50.33 5.50 -2.52
N GLY A 126 -51.26 4.66 -2.07
CA GLY A 126 -51.45 3.30 -2.60
C GLY A 126 -50.70 2.21 -1.84
N SER A 127 -49.70 2.56 -1.03
CA SER A 127 -49.00 1.61 -0.16
C SER A 127 -49.91 1.05 0.92
N ALA A 128 -49.74 -0.24 1.23
CA ALA A 128 -50.30 -0.96 2.38
C ALA A 128 -49.21 -1.41 3.39
N ALA A 129 -47.94 -1.10 3.14
CA ALA A 129 -46.80 -1.47 3.99
C ALA A 129 -46.98 -1.06 5.46
N THR A 130 -46.39 -1.87 6.34
CA THR A 130 -46.35 -1.68 7.80
C THR A 130 -44.98 -2.02 8.37
N LEU A 131 -44.60 -1.34 9.45
CA LEU A 131 -43.40 -1.70 10.21
C LEU A 131 -43.64 -2.99 11.00
N GLN A 132 -42.63 -3.85 11.00
CA GLN A 132 -42.46 -5.04 11.81
C GLN A 132 -41.41 -4.77 12.89
N ASP A 133 -41.42 -5.57 13.96
CA ASP A 133 -40.48 -5.46 15.09
C ASP A 133 -40.39 -4.07 15.76
N THR A 134 -41.53 -3.36 15.78
CA THR A 134 -41.66 -2.00 16.36
C THR A 134 -41.48 -1.94 17.87
N ALA A 135 -41.35 -3.08 18.56
CA ALA A 135 -40.97 -3.12 19.97
C ALA A 135 -39.44 -3.00 20.19
N THR A 136 -38.65 -2.91 19.12
CA THR A 136 -37.19 -2.82 19.16
C THR A 136 -36.69 -1.50 18.56
N LEU A 137 -35.43 -1.16 18.80
CA LEU A 137 -34.74 -0.07 18.10
C LEU A 137 -34.27 -0.48 16.68
N SER A 138 -34.67 -1.67 16.21
CA SER A 138 -34.27 -2.21 14.92
C SER A 138 -35.46 -2.75 14.11
N PRO A 139 -36.53 -1.94 13.86
CA PRO A 139 -37.67 -2.39 13.08
C PRO A 139 -37.31 -2.54 11.59
N TYR A 140 -38.20 -3.16 10.83
CA TYR A 140 -38.09 -3.23 9.36
C TYR A 140 -39.46 -3.11 8.71
N PHE A 141 -39.52 -2.81 7.42
CA PHE A 141 -40.75 -2.90 6.62
C PHE A 141 -40.44 -3.44 5.23
N VAL A 142 -41.48 -3.90 4.53
CA VAL A 142 -41.38 -4.29 3.11
C VAL A 142 -42.21 -3.29 2.31
N PRO A 143 -41.60 -2.40 1.50
CA PRO A 143 -42.33 -1.48 0.64
C PRO A 143 -43.07 -2.29 -0.43
N ASP A 144 -44.30 -1.91 -0.73
CA ASP A 144 -45.13 -2.58 -1.74
C ASP A 144 -45.34 -1.73 -3.00
N VAL A 145 -45.06 -0.42 -2.90
CA VAL A 145 -45.07 0.53 -4.02
C VAL A 145 -43.81 1.40 -3.98
N ALA A 146 -43.43 1.94 -5.14
CA ALA A 146 -42.36 2.94 -5.24
C ALA A 146 -42.79 4.30 -4.65
N GLY A 147 -41.81 5.09 -4.24
CA GLY A 147 -41.96 6.41 -3.66
C GLY A 147 -41.35 6.54 -2.26
N THR A 148 -41.48 7.74 -1.68
CA THR A 148 -40.88 8.08 -0.38
C THR A 148 -41.65 7.50 0.80
N TYR A 149 -40.97 6.71 1.63
CA TYR A 149 -41.42 6.28 2.95
C TYR A 149 -40.70 7.11 4.02
N THR A 150 -41.44 7.70 4.95
CA THR A 150 -40.85 8.42 6.10
C THR A 150 -41.06 7.60 7.36
N VAL A 151 -39.95 7.15 7.97
CA VAL A 151 -39.99 6.49 9.27
C VAL A 151 -39.72 7.52 10.33
N GLU A 152 -40.56 7.55 11.35
CA GLU A 152 -40.39 8.42 12.49
C GLU A 152 -40.20 7.61 13.77
N LEU A 153 -39.15 7.93 14.51
CA LEU A 153 -38.92 7.48 15.88
C LEU A 153 -39.30 8.61 16.83
N LEU A 154 -40.33 8.38 17.64
CA LEU A 154 -40.68 9.23 18.77
C LEU A 154 -40.04 8.66 20.03
N THR A 155 -39.03 9.36 20.53
CA THR A 155 -38.39 9.05 21.82
C THR A 155 -39.04 9.85 22.95
N CYS A 156 -39.18 9.24 24.12
CA CYS A 156 -39.76 9.88 25.31
C CYS A 156 -41.17 10.47 25.08
N PRO A 157 -42.14 9.68 24.56
CA PRO A 157 -43.46 10.17 24.18
C PRO A 157 -44.25 10.83 25.32
N ASN A 158 -43.97 10.47 26.58
CA ASN A 158 -44.66 10.98 27.77
C ASN A 158 -43.77 11.85 28.67
N ASP A 159 -42.69 12.43 28.11
CA ASP A 159 -41.53 12.93 28.85
C ASP A 159 -40.79 11.80 29.61
N CYS A 160 -39.47 11.74 29.51
CA CYS A 160 -38.65 10.84 30.32
C CYS A 160 -37.94 11.61 31.43
N GLU A 161 -37.69 10.95 32.57
CA GLU A 161 -36.79 11.46 33.60
C GLU A 161 -35.53 10.62 33.67
N PHE A 162 -34.38 11.23 33.43
CA PHE A 162 -33.08 10.56 33.48
C PHE A 162 -32.29 10.97 34.72
N LEU A 163 -31.72 9.99 35.44
CA LEU A 163 -30.85 10.21 36.61
C LEU A 163 -29.48 9.57 36.35
N PRO A 164 -28.47 10.33 35.90
CA PRO A 164 -27.12 9.81 35.75
C PRO A 164 -26.51 9.44 37.11
N ALA A 165 -25.70 8.38 37.15
CA ALA A 165 -25.13 7.84 38.39
C ALA A 165 -24.30 8.85 39.20
N ASP A 166 -23.71 9.84 38.52
CA ASP A 166 -22.87 10.87 39.13
C ASP A 166 -23.67 12.09 39.64
N PHE A 167 -25.00 12.10 39.47
CA PHE A 167 -25.88 13.23 39.78
C PHE A 167 -26.99 12.87 40.75
N ASN A 168 -27.28 13.78 41.69
CA ASN A 168 -28.44 13.70 42.59
C ASN A 168 -29.68 14.44 42.03
N GLN A 169 -29.70 14.78 40.75
CA GLN A 169 -30.79 15.51 40.09
C GLN A 169 -31.30 14.75 38.87
N ARG A 170 -32.62 14.74 38.70
CA ARG A 170 -33.31 14.21 37.52
C ARG A 170 -33.37 15.24 36.41
N PHE A 171 -33.15 14.79 35.18
CA PHE A 171 -33.26 15.60 33.97
C PHE A 171 -34.51 15.20 33.20
N LEU A 172 -35.33 16.19 32.88
CA LEU A 172 -36.52 16.01 32.06
C LEU A 172 -36.13 16.02 30.59
N ILE A 173 -36.50 14.97 29.88
CA ILE A 173 -36.26 14.80 28.45
C ILE A 173 -37.61 14.87 27.76
N ARG A 174 -37.75 15.88 26.90
CA ARG A 174 -38.97 16.09 26.14
C ARG A 174 -39.06 15.12 24.96
N PRO A 175 -40.29 14.81 24.51
CA PRO A 175 -40.51 14.04 23.31
C PRO A 175 -39.69 14.60 22.13
N THR A 176 -38.91 13.73 21.50
CA THR A 176 -38.10 14.09 20.34
C THR A 176 -38.42 13.13 19.20
N THR A 177 -38.91 13.69 18.10
CA THR A 177 -39.17 12.95 16.86
C THR A 177 -37.95 13.03 15.96
N THR A 178 -37.51 11.87 15.46
CA THR A 178 -36.46 11.75 14.46
C THR A 178 -37.03 11.11 13.23
N THR A 179 -36.79 11.72 12.08
CA THR A 179 -37.35 11.27 10.80
C THR A 179 -36.23 10.75 9.91
N LEU A 180 -36.49 9.64 9.24
CA LEU A 180 -35.66 9.08 8.19
C LEU A 180 -36.52 8.92 6.94
N GLU A 181 -36.17 9.65 5.89
CA GLU A 181 -36.79 9.49 4.57
C GLU A 181 -36.05 8.41 3.79
N ILE A 182 -36.82 7.52 3.18
CA ILE A 182 -36.34 6.37 2.43
C ILE A 182 -37.04 6.40 1.08
N GLU A 183 -36.28 6.70 0.03
CA GLU A 183 -36.77 6.61 -1.34
C GLU A 183 -36.72 5.16 -1.81
N ILE A 184 -37.82 4.68 -2.38
CA ILE A 184 -37.94 3.36 -3.00
C ILE A 184 -38.24 3.55 -4.47
N GLU A 185 -37.42 2.97 -5.34
CA GLU A 185 -37.57 3.11 -6.79
C GLU A 185 -37.75 1.73 -7.42
N ALA A 186 -38.53 1.65 -8.51
CA ALA A 186 -38.56 0.45 -9.33
C ALA A 186 -37.27 0.41 -10.16
N GLY A 187 -36.58 -0.72 -10.17
CA GLY A 187 -35.24 -0.78 -10.72
C GLY A 187 -34.59 -2.15 -10.63
N ALA A 188 -33.42 -2.27 -11.23
CA ALA A 188 -32.51 -3.38 -11.02
C ALA A 188 -31.35 -2.92 -10.11
N VAL A 189 -30.78 -3.83 -9.34
CA VAL A 189 -29.62 -3.54 -8.50
C VAL A 189 -28.38 -3.48 -9.39
N PRO A 190 -27.56 -2.42 -9.32
CA PRO A 190 -26.32 -2.35 -10.08
C PRO A 190 -25.35 -3.49 -9.71
N PRO A 191 -24.46 -3.91 -10.64
CA PRO A 191 -23.48 -4.94 -10.34
C PRO A 191 -22.48 -4.46 -9.29
N SER A 192 -21.96 -5.38 -8.47
CA SER A 192 -20.75 -5.08 -7.70
C SER A 192 -19.60 -4.78 -8.66
N SER A 193 -18.75 -3.81 -8.33
CA SER A 193 -17.53 -3.51 -9.08
C SER A 193 -16.31 -4.25 -8.54
N GLU A 194 -16.33 -4.61 -7.25
CA GLU A 194 -15.21 -5.26 -6.57
C GLU A 194 -15.30 -6.79 -6.70
N PRO A 195 -14.16 -7.49 -6.87
CA PRO A 195 -14.13 -8.94 -6.86
C PRO A 195 -14.54 -9.48 -5.49
N VAL A 196 -15.28 -10.59 -5.47
CA VAL A 196 -15.55 -11.31 -4.23
C VAL A 196 -14.24 -11.81 -3.59
N LEU A 197 -14.19 -11.83 -2.27
CA LEU A 197 -13.05 -12.37 -1.55
C LEU A 197 -13.07 -13.91 -1.57
N PRO A 198 -11.90 -14.56 -1.55
CA PRO A 198 -11.81 -16.01 -1.40
C PRO A 198 -12.48 -16.49 -0.10
N PRO A 199 -12.85 -17.79 -0.03
CA PRO A 199 -13.24 -18.43 1.22
C PRO A 199 -12.24 -18.13 2.35
N GLN A 200 -12.73 -17.79 3.55
CA GLN A 200 -11.90 -17.26 4.65
C GLN A 200 -11.17 -18.33 5.47
N GLU A 201 -11.59 -19.60 5.35
CA GLU A 201 -10.87 -20.74 5.91
C GLU A 201 -9.63 -21.01 5.05
N GLY A 202 -8.47 -21.14 5.68
CA GLY A 202 -7.23 -21.33 4.95
C GLY A 202 -6.07 -21.69 5.87
N LYS A 203 -4.87 -21.69 5.30
CA LYS A 203 -3.66 -22.08 6.01
C LYS A 203 -3.27 -21.06 7.08
N PRO A 204 -2.62 -21.50 8.17
CA PRO A 204 -1.97 -20.58 9.09
C PRO A 204 -0.73 -19.96 8.45
N TYR A 205 -0.30 -18.82 8.99
CA TYR A 205 1.01 -18.25 8.68
C TYR A 205 2.14 -19.18 9.11
N THR A 206 3.24 -19.22 8.35
CA THR A 206 4.37 -20.11 8.64
C THR A 206 5.20 -19.58 9.80
N VAL A 207 5.46 -20.43 10.78
CA VAL A 207 6.31 -20.10 11.94
C VAL A 207 7.72 -20.61 11.68
N PHE A 208 8.70 -19.72 11.60
CA PHE A 208 10.12 -20.08 11.45
C PHE A 208 10.81 -19.99 12.81
N GLU A 209 11.09 -21.14 13.44
CA GLU A 209 11.62 -21.20 14.81
C GLU A 209 13.03 -20.61 14.95
N ASP A 210 13.86 -20.66 13.89
CA ASP A 210 15.18 -20.04 13.85
C ASP A 210 15.59 -19.68 12.41
N LEU A 211 15.48 -18.39 12.05
CA LEU A 211 15.94 -17.89 10.74
C LEU A 211 17.47 -17.75 10.69
N GLY A 212 18.16 -17.74 11.84
CA GLY A 212 19.62 -17.60 11.93
C GLY A 212 20.37 -18.84 11.43
N ASP A 213 19.77 -20.02 11.56
CA ASP A 213 20.35 -21.28 11.07
C ASP A 213 20.17 -21.50 9.56
N LYS A 214 19.20 -20.82 8.92
CA LYS A 214 18.98 -20.85 7.45
C LYS A 214 19.71 -19.73 6.70
N CYS A 215 19.99 -18.62 7.38
CA CYS A 215 20.90 -17.57 6.93
C CYS A 215 22.26 -17.59 7.70
N PRO A 216 22.96 -18.73 7.87
CA PRO A 216 24.15 -18.80 8.72
C PRO A 216 25.41 -18.23 8.04
N TRP A 217 25.32 -17.94 6.73
CA TRP A 217 26.45 -17.59 5.88
C TRP A 217 26.64 -16.10 5.63
N VAL A 218 25.86 -15.20 6.26
CA VAL A 218 25.94 -13.74 6.07
C VAL A 218 27.30 -13.21 6.58
N THR A 219 28.34 -13.32 5.75
CA THR A 219 29.75 -13.06 6.11
C THR A 219 30.40 -11.96 5.26
N SER A 220 29.64 -11.36 4.33
CA SER A 220 30.07 -10.20 3.55
C SER A 220 28.88 -9.49 2.89
N PRO A 221 28.71 -8.17 3.05
CA PRO A 221 27.71 -7.41 2.30
C PRO A 221 28.05 -7.24 0.81
N VAL A 222 29.29 -7.55 0.38
CA VAL A 222 29.76 -7.29 -1.00
C VAL A 222 29.69 -8.51 -1.93
N PHE A 223 29.61 -9.75 -1.39
CA PHE A 223 29.83 -10.97 -2.19
C PHE A 223 29.07 -12.21 -1.69
N ASN A 224 27.79 -12.10 -1.32
CA ASN A 224 27.12 -13.18 -0.60
C ASN A 224 25.64 -13.31 -1.02
N PRO A 225 25.04 -14.51 -0.97
CA PRO A 225 23.67 -14.64 -1.43
C PRO A 225 22.71 -13.90 -0.49
N GLN A 226 21.99 -12.94 -1.06
CA GLN A 226 20.96 -12.17 -0.38
C GLN A 226 19.68 -13.01 -0.20
N TYR A 227 19.49 -14.03 -1.04
CA TYR A 227 18.26 -14.82 -1.13
C TYR A 227 18.56 -16.32 -1.09
N VAL A 228 17.84 -17.04 -0.22
CA VAL A 228 17.95 -18.51 -0.12
C VAL A 228 16.56 -19.10 -0.31
N THR A 229 16.40 -20.12 -1.15
CA THR A 229 15.08 -20.79 -1.27
C THR A 229 14.62 -21.33 0.08
N VAL A 230 13.33 -21.24 0.40
CA VAL A 230 12.82 -21.74 1.69
C VAL A 230 12.98 -23.26 1.79
N ASP A 231 12.65 -23.94 0.70
CA ASP A 231 12.81 -25.37 0.49
C ASP A 231 13.85 -25.65 -0.61
N ARG A 232 14.38 -26.87 -0.64
CA ARG A 232 15.28 -27.31 -1.72
C ARG A 232 14.54 -27.23 -3.07
N TRP A 233 15.11 -26.51 -4.02
CA TRP A 233 14.60 -26.38 -5.38
C TRP A 233 15.27 -27.40 -6.29
N ASN A 234 14.50 -28.07 -7.16
CA ASN A 234 14.96 -29.13 -8.06
C ASN A 234 14.44 -28.96 -9.49
N GLY A 235 13.84 -27.80 -9.79
CA GLY A 235 13.28 -27.47 -11.10
C GLY A 235 11.97 -26.68 -11.05
N ALA A 236 11.43 -26.40 -12.24
CA ALA A 236 10.23 -25.58 -12.47
C ALA A 236 8.99 -25.92 -11.61
N GLN A 237 8.87 -27.18 -11.18
CA GLN A 237 7.74 -27.65 -10.38
C GLN A 237 7.74 -27.10 -8.95
N ASP A 238 8.90 -26.67 -8.45
CA ASP A 238 9.07 -26.22 -7.06
C ASP A 238 8.73 -24.74 -6.86
N TYR A 239 8.41 -23.99 -7.93
CA TYR A 239 7.85 -22.64 -7.78
C TYR A 239 6.56 -22.64 -6.95
N ARG A 240 6.40 -21.58 -6.16
CA ARG A 240 5.21 -21.34 -5.36
C ARG A 240 4.34 -20.29 -6.02
N LEU A 241 3.04 -20.58 -6.08
CA LEU A 241 2.01 -19.62 -6.46
C LEU A 241 1.57 -18.84 -5.23
N LEU A 242 1.49 -17.53 -5.35
CA LEU A 242 0.95 -16.59 -4.38
C LEU A 242 -0.24 -15.88 -5.01
N GLU A 243 -1.42 -16.01 -4.42
CA GLU A 243 -2.58 -15.18 -4.76
C GLU A 243 -2.93 -14.27 -3.59
N GLY A 244 -3.36 -13.04 -3.89
CA GLY A 244 -3.70 -12.09 -2.84
C GLY A 244 -4.04 -10.69 -3.34
N ARG A 245 -4.29 -9.80 -2.38
CA ARG A 245 -4.58 -8.39 -2.63
C ARG A 245 -3.31 -7.56 -2.56
N VAL A 246 -3.12 -6.65 -3.51
CA VAL A 246 -1.99 -5.71 -3.50
C VAL A 246 -2.26 -4.57 -2.52
N LYS A 247 -1.38 -4.43 -1.54
CA LYS A 247 -1.44 -3.42 -0.46
C LYS A 247 -0.62 -2.19 -0.77
N GLY A 248 0.39 -2.34 -1.63
CA GLY A 248 1.20 -1.27 -2.18
C GLY A 248 2.04 -1.77 -3.34
N SER A 249 2.43 -0.85 -4.19
CA SER A 249 3.28 -1.04 -5.37
C SER A 249 4.21 0.15 -5.49
N LYS A 250 5.49 -0.06 -5.75
CA LYS A 250 6.44 1.05 -5.93
C LYS A 250 7.66 0.64 -6.77
N VAL A 251 8.24 1.59 -7.46
CA VAL A 251 9.64 1.47 -7.90
C VAL A 251 10.53 1.69 -6.66
N SER A 252 11.42 0.75 -6.39
CA SER A 252 12.39 0.84 -5.30
C SER A 252 13.48 1.84 -5.65
N ARG A 253 13.96 2.57 -4.64
CA ARG A 253 15.24 3.29 -4.71
C ARG A 253 16.44 2.40 -4.37
N LYS A 254 16.17 1.24 -3.74
CA LYS A 254 17.15 0.47 -2.98
C LYS A 254 17.66 -0.67 -3.82
N ASP A 255 18.87 -0.49 -4.30
CA ASP A 255 19.62 -1.51 -4.98
C ASP A 255 21.04 -1.49 -4.42
N TYR A 256 21.58 -2.66 -4.09
CA TYR A 256 22.93 -2.71 -3.59
C TYR A 256 23.91 -2.48 -4.75
N PHE A 257 24.65 -1.36 -4.68
CA PHE A 257 25.52 -0.84 -5.74
C PHE A 257 26.55 -1.82 -6.33
N ALA A 258 26.87 -2.91 -5.61
CA ALA A 258 27.89 -3.89 -6.02
C ALA A 258 27.36 -5.09 -6.81
N ASN A 259 26.04 -5.28 -6.93
CA ASN A 259 25.47 -6.44 -7.62
C ASN A 259 24.19 -6.18 -8.44
N HIS A 260 23.60 -4.98 -8.39
CA HIS A 260 22.42 -4.63 -9.18
C HIS A 260 22.72 -3.82 -10.44
N PHE A 261 21.95 -4.08 -11.49
CA PHE A 261 22.05 -3.43 -12.80
C PHE A 261 20.84 -2.53 -13.12
N VAL A 262 19.71 -2.73 -12.43
CA VAL A 262 18.44 -1.99 -12.59
C VAL A 262 17.64 -2.05 -11.28
N HIS A 263 16.87 -0.99 -10.99
CA HIS A 263 15.98 -0.92 -9.81
C HIS A 263 14.90 -2.01 -9.76
N ASP A 264 14.48 -2.37 -8.55
CA ASP A 264 13.31 -3.24 -8.35
C ASP A 264 11.98 -2.51 -8.50
N PHE A 265 10.96 -3.23 -8.98
CA PHE A 265 9.56 -2.90 -8.77
C PHE A 265 8.98 -3.85 -7.72
N LEU A 266 8.61 -3.28 -6.58
CA LEU A 266 8.14 -3.99 -5.40
C LEU A 266 6.62 -3.96 -5.34
N ILE A 267 6.01 -5.12 -5.11
CA ILE A 267 4.59 -5.21 -4.73
C ILE A 267 4.44 -5.95 -3.40
N TYR A 268 3.56 -5.43 -2.55
CA TYR A 268 3.24 -6.01 -1.24
C TYR A 268 1.90 -6.71 -1.32
N VAL A 269 1.88 -8.03 -1.16
CA VAL A 269 0.68 -8.84 -1.36
C VAL A 269 0.19 -9.36 -0.01
N GLU A 270 -1.03 -9.00 0.37
CA GLU A 270 -1.76 -9.66 1.46
C GLU A 270 -2.28 -11.01 0.93
N PRO A 271 -1.72 -12.15 1.38
CA PRO A 271 -2.05 -13.44 0.79
C PRO A 271 -3.48 -13.84 1.08
N ASP A 272 -4.13 -14.43 0.09
CA ASP A 272 -5.40 -15.11 0.29
C ASP A 272 -5.22 -16.26 1.30
N PRO A 273 -6.30 -16.69 1.98
CA PRO A 273 -6.22 -17.67 3.08
C PRO A 273 -5.43 -18.94 2.77
N ASP A 274 -5.52 -19.48 1.55
CA ASP A 274 -4.82 -20.70 1.13
C ASP A 274 -3.30 -20.53 0.89
N TYR A 275 -2.83 -19.28 0.86
CA TYR A 275 -1.43 -18.91 0.57
C TYR A 275 -0.74 -18.21 1.74
N ARG A 276 -1.41 -18.07 2.88
CA ARG A 276 -0.84 -17.45 4.10
C ARG A 276 0.41 -18.16 4.61
N ASP A 277 0.60 -19.44 4.27
CA ASP A 277 1.82 -20.19 4.58
C ASP A 277 3.07 -19.63 3.90
N LEU A 278 2.92 -18.82 2.85
CA LEU A 278 4.05 -18.16 2.20
C LEU A 278 4.59 -16.96 2.99
N ALA A 279 3.80 -16.40 3.91
CA ALA A 279 4.18 -15.29 4.77
C ALA A 279 4.76 -15.79 6.10
N ALA A 280 5.94 -15.27 6.47
CA ALA A 280 6.62 -15.55 7.72
C ALA A 280 5.90 -14.90 8.92
N GLN A 281 5.60 -15.68 9.97
CA GLN A 281 4.87 -15.20 11.14
C GLN A 281 5.57 -14.02 11.81
N TYR A 282 6.89 -14.03 12.02
CA TYR A 282 7.64 -12.94 12.72
C TYR A 282 7.60 -11.57 12.03
N THR A 283 7.12 -11.50 10.78
CA THR A 283 6.75 -10.26 10.11
C THR A 283 5.37 -9.72 10.56
N VAL A 284 4.85 -10.20 11.71
CA VAL A 284 3.48 -10.04 12.27
C VAL A 284 2.89 -8.62 12.19
N ASN A 285 3.73 -7.59 12.05
CA ASN A 285 3.26 -6.22 11.88
C ASN A 285 2.79 -5.88 10.45
N LYS A 286 2.92 -6.79 9.46
CA LYS A 286 2.42 -6.56 8.08
C LYS A 286 1.61 -7.70 7.46
N GLY A 287 1.94 -8.98 7.71
CA GLY A 287 1.15 -10.11 7.17
C GLY A 287 1.09 -10.17 5.63
N GLU A 288 2.10 -9.62 4.97
CA GLU A 288 2.22 -9.49 3.52
C GLU A 288 3.42 -10.32 3.02
N VAL A 289 3.37 -10.79 1.78
CA VAL A 289 4.51 -11.35 1.05
C VAL A 289 4.99 -10.29 0.07
N GLU A 290 6.27 -9.96 0.13
CA GLU A 290 6.91 -9.07 -0.82
C GLU A 290 7.22 -9.83 -2.11
N VAL A 291 7.06 -9.16 -3.24
CA VAL A 291 7.35 -9.69 -4.57
C VAL A 291 8.19 -8.65 -5.29
N GLU A 292 9.39 -9.05 -5.67
CA GLU A 292 10.39 -8.14 -6.22
C GLU A 292 10.67 -8.53 -7.68
N TRP A 293 10.39 -7.61 -8.60
CA TRP A 293 10.74 -7.74 -10.00
C TRP A 293 11.83 -6.76 -10.37
N GLU A 294 12.86 -7.20 -11.08
CA GLU A 294 13.73 -6.29 -11.83
C GLU A 294 12.87 -5.39 -12.74
N PHE A 295 12.93 -4.07 -12.58
CA PHE A 295 11.98 -3.14 -13.21
C PHE A 295 11.95 -3.28 -14.74
N ASN A 296 13.13 -3.48 -15.37
CA ASN A 296 13.26 -3.67 -16.82
C ASN A 296 12.75 -5.05 -17.32
N GLN A 297 12.43 -5.96 -16.41
CA GLN A 297 11.83 -7.27 -16.69
C GLN A 297 10.31 -7.28 -16.42
N PHE A 298 9.75 -6.17 -15.93
CA PHE A 298 8.35 -6.04 -15.54
C PHE A 298 7.67 -4.82 -16.18
N PRO A 299 7.00 -4.99 -17.33
CA PRO A 299 6.50 -3.86 -18.12
C PRO A 299 5.34 -3.11 -17.47
N GLU A 300 5.24 -1.80 -17.75
CA GLU A 300 4.24 -0.89 -17.18
C GLU A 300 2.78 -1.41 -17.20
N PRO A 301 2.27 -2.01 -18.29
CA PRO A 301 0.86 -2.42 -18.39
C PRO A 301 0.48 -3.62 -17.51
N VAL A 302 1.47 -4.40 -17.03
CA VAL A 302 1.22 -5.59 -16.20
C VAL A 302 1.46 -5.29 -14.71
N ARG A 303 2.03 -4.13 -14.37
CA ARG A 303 2.22 -3.71 -12.98
C ARG A 303 0.88 -3.49 -12.29
N PRO A 304 0.61 -4.17 -11.17
CA PRO A 304 -0.60 -3.93 -10.41
C PRO A 304 -0.50 -2.62 -9.65
N THR A 305 -1.66 -2.04 -9.33
CA THR A 305 -1.78 -0.92 -8.39
C THR A 305 -2.28 -1.46 -7.05
N ARG A 306 -2.11 -0.68 -5.99
CA ARG A 306 -2.83 -0.90 -4.74
C ARG A 306 -4.33 -1.14 -4.99
N GLY A 307 -4.90 -2.11 -4.28
CA GLY A 307 -6.30 -2.49 -4.41
C GLY A 307 -6.56 -3.61 -5.43
N ASP A 308 -5.69 -3.76 -6.45
CA ASP A 308 -5.77 -4.88 -7.39
C ASP A 308 -5.50 -6.22 -6.69
N ARG A 309 -5.80 -7.32 -7.38
CA ARG A 309 -5.41 -8.68 -6.96
C ARG A 309 -4.33 -9.21 -7.89
N VAL A 310 -3.49 -10.12 -7.40
CA VAL A 310 -2.45 -10.74 -8.21
C VAL A 310 -2.42 -12.25 -8.02
N SER A 311 -1.98 -12.95 -9.06
CA SER A 311 -1.49 -14.32 -8.99
C SER A 311 -0.04 -14.35 -9.46
N VAL A 312 0.90 -14.61 -8.57
CA VAL A 312 2.34 -14.54 -8.82
C VAL A 312 2.96 -15.92 -8.64
N LEU A 313 3.73 -16.39 -9.61
CA LEU A 313 4.48 -17.64 -9.52
C LEU A 313 5.97 -17.33 -9.53
N GLY A 314 6.73 -17.87 -8.58
CA GLY A 314 8.18 -17.68 -8.53
C GLY A 314 8.88 -18.49 -7.47
N TYR A 315 10.16 -18.19 -7.24
CA TYR A 315 10.94 -18.78 -6.16
C TYR A 315 10.41 -18.26 -4.83
N TRP A 316 10.10 -19.16 -3.89
CA TRP A 316 9.79 -18.79 -2.52
C TRP A 316 11.09 -18.80 -1.71
N ILE A 317 11.50 -17.62 -1.28
CA ILE A 317 12.83 -17.40 -0.71
C ILE A 317 12.74 -16.79 0.69
N HIS A 318 13.80 -16.98 1.46
CA HIS A 318 14.16 -16.18 2.62
C HIS A 318 15.03 -15.02 2.16
N ASP A 319 14.59 -13.79 2.42
CA ASP A 319 15.41 -12.60 2.26
C ASP A 319 16.32 -12.49 3.50
N CYS A 320 17.56 -12.91 3.31
CA CYS A 320 18.61 -12.84 4.33
C CYS A 320 19.28 -11.45 4.38
N GLY A 321 18.99 -10.57 3.41
CA GLY A 321 19.53 -9.21 3.31
C GLY A 321 18.72 -8.15 4.07
N HIS A 322 17.38 -8.28 4.13
CA HIS A 322 16.50 -7.22 4.65
C HIS A 322 15.46 -7.69 5.70
N ASN A 323 15.94 -7.87 6.93
CA ASN A 323 15.12 -8.16 8.13
C ASN A 323 14.47 -9.56 8.20
N ASN A 324 15.06 -10.58 7.55
CA ASN A 324 14.64 -11.98 7.64
C ASN A 324 13.13 -12.18 7.41
N LYS A 325 12.69 -11.94 6.17
CA LYS A 325 11.30 -12.14 5.68
C LYS A 325 11.25 -13.25 4.62
N THR A 326 10.05 -13.63 4.19
CA THR A 326 9.84 -14.50 3.03
C THR A 326 9.22 -13.73 1.89
N GLU A 327 9.58 -14.10 0.66
CA GLU A 327 9.24 -13.34 -0.56
C GLU A 327 9.04 -14.27 -1.75
N ILE A 328 8.51 -13.72 -2.83
CA ILE A 328 8.61 -14.31 -4.16
C ILE A 328 9.61 -13.50 -4.99
N HIS A 329 10.84 -14.01 -5.14
CA HIS A 329 11.88 -13.36 -5.93
C HIS A 329 12.91 -14.34 -6.54
N PRO A 330 13.23 -14.23 -7.84
CA PRO A 330 12.44 -13.51 -8.83
C PRO A 330 11.14 -14.27 -9.16
N PRO A 331 10.05 -13.58 -9.47
CA PRO A 331 8.88 -14.20 -10.07
C PRO A 331 9.13 -14.58 -11.52
N VAL A 332 8.47 -15.61 -12.04
CA VAL A 332 8.53 -16.00 -13.47
C VAL A 332 7.21 -15.75 -14.19
N MET A 333 6.14 -15.50 -13.43
CA MET A 333 4.83 -15.16 -13.97
C MET A 333 4.06 -14.28 -12.97
N VAL A 334 3.28 -13.36 -13.50
CA VAL A 334 2.26 -12.60 -12.75
C VAL A 334 1.00 -12.45 -13.59
N ALA A 335 -0.15 -12.58 -12.95
CA ALA A 335 -1.43 -12.13 -13.47
C ALA A 335 -1.95 -11.01 -12.57
N SER A 336 -2.06 -9.79 -13.10
CA SER A 336 -2.61 -8.63 -12.39
C SER A 336 -4.10 -8.49 -12.72
N HIS A 337 -4.94 -8.76 -11.73
CA HIS A 337 -6.40 -8.82 -11.81
C HIS A 337 -7.01 -7.50 -11.35
N ARG A 338 -7.71 -6.83 -12.26
CA ARG A 338 -8.18 -5.46 -12.04
C ARG A 338 -9.69 -5.35 -12.22
N ALA A 339 -10.37 -4.79 -11.22
CA ALA A 339 -11.78 -4.43 -11.31
C ALA A 339 -11.97 -3.30 -12.33
N ARG A 340 -12.43 -3.62 -13.54
CA ARG A 340 -12.60 -2.65 -14.62
C ARG A 340 -13.90 -2.93 -15.39
N PRO A 341 -14.59 -1.90 -15.89
CA PRO A 341 -15.70 -2.11 -16.80
C PRO A 341 -15.24 -2.85 -18.06
N ILE A 342 -15.97 -3.90 -18.44
CA ILE A 342 -15.73 -4.67 -19.65
C ILE A 342 -16.89 -4.50 -20.62
N ARG A 343 -16.59 -4.58 -21.92
CA ARG A 343 -17.59 -4.45 -22.98
C ARG A 343 -18.04 -5.83 -23.43
N ILE A 344 -19.34 -6.08 -23.42
CA ILE A 344 -19.89 -7.33 -23.94
C ILE A 344 -19.91 -7.28 -25.47
N PRO A 345 -19.31 -8.28 -26.17
CA PRO A 345 -19.28 -8.31 -27.62
C PRO A 345 -20.69 -8.38 -28.24
N PRO A 346 -21.01 -7.57 -29.27
CA PRO A 346 -22.35 -7.55 -29.87
C PRO A 346 -22.80 -8.87 -30.50
N ASP A 347 -21.85 -9.68 -30.96
CA ASP A 347 -22.06 -11.01 -31.55
C ASP A 347 -22.58 -12.05 -30.55
N LEU A 348 -22.51 -11.77 -29.24
CA LEU A 348 -23.16 -12.60 -28.21
C LEU A 348 -24.68 -12.40 -28.18
N GLY A 349 -25.21 -11.40 -28.90
CA GLY A 349 -26.65 -11.23 -29.10
C GLY A 349 -27.39 -10.51 -27.98
N TYR A 350 -26.71 -9.86 -27.04
CA TYR A 350 -27.32 -9.06 -25.95
C TYR A 350 -27.54 -7.58 -26.31
N GLY A 351 -26.96 -7.12 -27.42
CA GLY A 351 -27.04 -5.73 -27.86
C GLY A 351 -25.68 -5.17 -28.23
N SER A 352 -25.66 -3.93 -28.73
CA SER A 352 -24.42 -3.20 -29.00
C SER A 352 -24.17 -2.15 -27.91
N ASN A 353 -22.89 -1.89 -27.62
CA ASN A 353 -22.48 -0.94 -26.58
C ASN A 353 -22.92 -1.34 -25.16
N VAL A 354 -22.98 -2.64 -24.87
CA VAL A 354 -23.30 -3.17 -23.54
C VAL A 354 -22.03 -3.21 -22.69
N TRP A 355 -22.08 -2.59 -21.52
CA TRP A 355 -21.00 -2.57 -20.53
C TRP A 355 -21.46 -3.16 -19.20
N THR A 356 -20.52 -3.76 -18.47
CA THR A 356 -20.77 -4.32 -17.15
C THR A 356 -19.48 -4.33 -16.32
N ALA A 357 -19.62 -4.54 -15.01
CA ALA A 357 -18.47 -4.73 -14.14
C ALA A 357 -17.80 -6.07 -14.43
N GLY A 358 -16.47 -6.08 -14.49
CA GLY A 358 -15.69 -7.27 -14.73
C GLY A 358 -14.27 -7.16 -14.21
N ILE A 359 -13.49 -8.18 -14.51
CA ILE A 359 -12.07 -8.26 -14.18
C ILE A 359 -11.27 -8.30 -15.47
N VAL A 360 -10.33 -7.37 -15.60
CA VAL A 360 -9.29 -7.38 -16.64
C VAL A 360 -8.02 -7.91 -16.00
N SER A 361 -7.60 -9.10 -16.41
CA SER A 361 -6.38 -9.76 -15.94
C SER A 361 -5.29 -9.65 -16.99
N GLN A 362 -4.20 -8.96 -16.67
CA GLN A 362 -3.01 -8.92 -17.52
C GLN A 362 -2.01 -9.94 -17.02
N VAL A 363 -1.69 -10.92 -17.86
CA VAL A 363 -0.77 -12.01 -17.56
C VAL A 363 0.56 -11.75 -18.24
N TRP A 364 1.64 -11.91 -17.51
CA TRP A 364 3.02 -11.78 -17.95
C TRP A 364 3.79 -13.03 -17.54
N VAL A 365 4.45 -13.69 -18.48
CA VAL A 365 5.39 -14.78 -18.26
C VAL A 365 6.75 -14.29 -18.73
N ASN A 366 7.78 -14.41 -17.89
CA ASN A 366 9.14 -13.98 -18.24
C ASN A 366 10.17 -14.95 -17.65
N ARG A 367 10.86 -15.68 -18.52
CA ARG A 367 11.94 -16.60 -18.14
C ARG A 367 13.25 -15.89 -17.79
N ASN A 368 13.35 -14.62 -18.16
CA ASN A 368 14.52 -13.78 -17.88
C ASN A 368 14.27 -12.88 -16.65
N ALA A 369 13.23 -13.16 -15.87
CA ALA A 369 12.96 -12.42 -14.65
C ALA A 369 14.06 -12.68 -13.61
N GLY A 370 14.54 -11.63 -12.95
CA GLY A 370 15.74 -11.70 -12.11
C GLY A 370 17.06 -11.86 -12.87
N GLU A 371 17.06 -11.82 -14.22
CA GLU A 371 18.29 -11.94 -15.02
C GLU A 371 18.76 -10.59 -15.58
N ILE A 372 19.92 -10.14 -15.11
CA ILE A 372 20.92 -9.40 -15.90
C ILE A 372 22.32 -10.06 -15.85
N THR A 373 22.51 -11.19 -15.19
CA THR A 373 23.84 -11.81 -15.13
C THR A 373 23.77 -13.31 -15.01
N GLY A 374 24.35 -14.01 -15.99
CA GLY A 374 24.56 -15.45 -15.91
C GLY A 374 25.64 -15.83 -14.87
N ASN A 375 25.60 -15.27 -13.66
CA ASN A 375 26.53 -15.56 -12.56
C ASN A 375 25.87 -15.27 -11.19
N CYS A 376 25.95 -16.25 -10.30
CA CYS A 376 25.54 -16.24 -8.89
C CYS A 376 25.94 -15.00 -8.07
N SER A 377 27.10 -14.42 -8.39
CA SER A 377 27.60 -13.24 -7.68
C SER A 377 26.71 -12.01 -7.85
N ALA A 378 25.74 -12.05 -8.78
CA ALA A 378 24.92 -10.90 -9.11
C ALA A 378 23.42 -11.08 -8.83
N THR A 379 22.84 -12.30 -8.88
CA THR A 379 21.46 -12.53 -8.37
C THR A 379 21.41 -12.82 -6.87
N GLY A 380 22.50 -13.35 -6.30
CA GLY A 380 22.55 -13.72 -4.89
C GLY A 380 21.51 -14.77 -4.48
N LEU A 381 20.90 -15.52 -5.41
CA LEU A 381 19.93 -16.57 -5.13
C LEU A 381 20.58 -17.96 -5.08
N VAL A 382 20.48 -18.62 -3.92
CA VAL A 382 21.03 -19.96 -3.70
C VAL A 382 19.97 -20.96 -3.24
N ASN A 383 20.22 -22.22 -3.58
CA ASN A 383 19.36 -23.33 -3.21
C ASN A 383 19.55 -23.71 -1.73
N ALA A 384 18.46 -24.01 -1.02
CA ALA A 384 18.55 -24.56 0.32
C ALA A 384 19.21 -25.94 0.31
N THR A 385 20.26 -26.11 1.15
CA THR A 385 20.97 -27.36 1.53
C THR A 385 22.24 -27.76 0.76
N ASP A 386 22.68 -27.00 -0.26
CA ASP A 386 23.99 -27.19 -0.90
C ASP A 386 24.74 -25.85 -0.92
N ASP A 387 25.91 -25.76 -0.27
CA ASP A 387 26.63 -24.51 0.03
C ASP A 387 27.08 -23.66 -1.20
N ASP A 388 26.79 -24.04 -2.46
CA ASP A 388 27.25 -23.32 -3.67
C ASP A 388 26.35 -23.47 -4.93
N ALA A 389 25.12 -24.02 -4.84
CA ALA A 389 24.29 -24.28 -6.04
C ALA A 389 23.44 -23.07 -6.46
N CYS A 390 23.98 -22.28 -7.38
CA CYS A 390 23.36 -21.10 -8.00
C CYS A 390 22.09 -21.40 -8.79
N LEU A 391 20.98 -20.71 -8.58
CA LEU A 391 19.77 -20.91 -9.40
C LEU A 391 19.66 -19.84 -10.49
N PRO A 392 19.24 -20.19 -11.73
CA PRO A 392 18.91 -21.53 -12.22
C PRO A 392 20.11 -22.33 -12.79
N GLN A 393 21.32 -21.76 -12.79
CA GLN A 393 22.49 -22.30 -13.53
C GLN A 393 23.09 -23.60 -12.99
N SER A 394 22.90 -23.93 -11.71
CA SER A 394 23.41 -25.15 -11.08
C SER A 394 22.73 -26.44 -11.58
N GLU A 395 21.73 -26.31 -12.46
CA GLU A 395 20.98 -27.43 -13.04
C GLU A 395 20.98 -27.43 -14.58
N ASP A 396 22.01 -26.86 -15.24
CA ASP A 396 22.15 -26.82 -16.71
C ASP A 396 21.09 -25.97 -17.46
N TYR A 397 20.36 -25.08 -16.76
CA TYR A 397 19.42 -24.14 -17.38
C TYR A 397 20.09 -22.81 -17.76
N SER A 398 19.81 -22.32 -18.97
CA SER A 398 20.29 -21.01 -19.45
C SER A 398 19.36 -19.84 -19.07
N SER A 399 18.17 -20.12 -18.53
CA SER A 399 17.19 -19.15 -18.02
C SER A 399 16.17 -19.85 -17.11
N ASN A 400 15.31 -19.10 -16.40
CA ASN A 400 14.33 -19.68 -15.48
C ASN A 400 13.38 -20.67 -16.21
N PRO A 401 13.30 -21.94 -15.79
CA PRO A 401 12.48 -22.93 -16.48
C PRO A 401 11.01 -22.81 -16.05
N VAL A 402 10.09 -22.60 -16.99
CA VAL A 402 8.64 -22.55 -16.71
C VAL A 402 7.91 -23.85 -17.08
N ASP A 403 8.63 -24.92 -17.43
CA ASP A 403 8.13 -26.22 -17.94
C ASP A 403 7.14 -26.91 -16.96
N ARG A 404 5.91 -26.40 -16.89
CA ARG A 404 4.84 -26.84 -15.98
C ARG A 404 3.47 -26.39 -16.46
N GLU A 405 2.44 -26.97 -15.85
CA GLU A 405 1.11 -26.36 -15.86
C GLU A 405 0.97 -25.41 -14.66
N VAL A 406 0.36 -24.25 -14.90
CA VAL A 406 0.08 -23.25 -13.86
C VAL A 406 -1.43 -23.02 -13.84
N THR A 407 -2.04 -23.11 -12.66
CA THR A 407 -3.46 -22.80 -12.46
C THR A 407 -3.59 -21.66 -11.46
N PHE A 408 -4.35 -20.62 -11.81
CA PHE A 408 -4.62 -19.45 -10.97
C PHE A 408 -6.10 -19.05 -11.08
N ASN A 409 -6.55 -18.18 -10.19
CA ASN A 409 -7.95 -17.85 -9.98
C ASN A 409 -8.23 -16.37 -10.28
N ILE A 410 -9.24 -16.12 -11.10
CA ILE A 410 -9.82 -14.79 -11.31
C ILE A 410 -11.14 -14.73 -10.54
N TYR A 411 -11.12 -14.13 -9.34
CA TYR A 411 -12.32 -13.88 -8.56
C TYR A 411 -13.18 -12.81 -9.23
N LEU A 412 -14.43 -13.15 -9.51
CA LEU A 412 -15.34 -12.29 -10.27
C LEU A 412 -16.02 -11.27 -9.36
N PRO A 413 -16.65 -10.21 -9.91
CA PRO A 413 -17.59 -9.44 -9.11
C PRO A 413 -18.73 -10.32 -8.60
N GLU A 414 -19.36 -9.91 -7.51
CA GLU A 414 -20.44 -10.69 -6.90
C GLU A 414 -21.53 -11.01 -7.93
N ASN A 415 -21.91 -12.29 -7.97
CA ASN A 415 -22.95 -12.77 -8.86
C ASN A 415 -24.24 -11.98 -8.55
N PRO A 416 -24.81 -11.24 -9.52
CA PRO A 416 -26.03 -10.45 -9.30
C PRO A 416 -27.14 -11.27 -8.65
N ARG A 417 -27.25 -12.57 -8.95
CA ARG A 417 -28.23 -13.45 -8.31
C ARG A 417 -28.09 -13.51 -6.78
N ASN A 418 -26.87 -13.52 -6.25
CA ASN A 418 -26.63 -13.63 -4.82
C ASN A 418 -27.08 -12.37 -4.08
N ILE A 419 -26.88 -11.19 -4.70
CA ILE A 419 -27.37 -9.91 -4.18
C ILE A 419 -28.88 -9.97 -3.98
N TYR A 420 -29.64 -10.47 -4.96
CA TYR A 420 -31.10 -10.58 -4.86
C TYR A 420 -31.54 -11.66 -3.86
N ALA A 421 -30.82 -12.79 -3.83
CA ALA A 421 -31.12 -13.90 -2.94
C ALA A 421 -30.96 -13.52 -1.45
N GLU A 422 -30.02 -12.63 -1.11
CA GLU A 422 -29.86 -12.07 0.25
C GLU A 422 -31.16 -11.41 0.76
N TYR A 423 -31.94 -10.81 -0.14
CA TYR A 423 -33.20 -10.14 0.16
C TYR A 423 -34.44 -10.98 -0.15
N GLY A 424 -34.27 -12.29 -0.32
CA GLY A 424 -35.37 -13.24 -0.55
C GLY A 424 -35.99 -13.13 -1.94
N VAL A 425 -35.30 -12.52 -2.90
CA VAL A 425 -35.77 -12.42 -4.30
C VAL A 425 -35.05 -13.46 -5.14
N GLU A 426 -35.82 -14.37 -5.72
CA GLU A 426 -35.28 -15.33 -6.69
C GLU A 426 -35.10 -14.68 -8.07
N VAL A 427 -33.97 -14.95 -8.72
CA VAL A 427 -33.63 -14.56 -10.11
C VAL A 427 -32.72 -15.65 -10.70
N PRO A 428 -32.71 -15.86 -12.04
CA PRO A 428 -31.77 -16.78 -12.68
C PRO A 428 -30.34 -16.28 -12.58
N THR A 429 -29.34 -17.17 -12.59
CA THR A 429 -27.92 -16.78 -12.70
C THR A 429 -27.66 -16.10 -14.05
N PRO A 430 -27.00 -14.93 -14.09
CA PRO A 430 -26.67 -14.30 -15.36
C PRO A 430 -25.56 -15.10 -16.07
N PRO A 431 -25.53 -15.11 -17.41
CA PRO A 431 -24.45 -15.77 -18.15
C PRO A 431 -23.09 -15.16 -17.80
N LEU A 432 -22.04 -15.99 -17.78
CA LEU A 432 -20.68 -15.53 -17.57
C LEU A 432 -19.97 -15.35 -18.91
N TYR A 433 -19.38 -14.18 -19.14
CA TYR A 433 -18.49 -13.91 -20.25
C TYR A 433 -17.04 -13.99 -19.79
N TYR A 434 -16.19 -14.63 -20.59
CA TYR A 434 -14.75 -14.51 -20.47
C TYR A 434 -14.06 -14.68 -21.83
N ARG A 435 -12.93 -14.01 -22.03
CA ARG A 435 -12.16 -14.04 -23.28
C ARG A 435 -10.68 -13.76 -23.03
N ALA A 436 -9.81 -14.53 -23.67
CA ALA A 436 -8.40 -14.21 -23.80
C ALA A 436 -8.09 -13.43 -25.09
N PHE A 437 -7.12 -12.53 -25.02
CA PHE A 437 -6.56 -11.76 -26.13
C PHE A 437 -5.05 -11.95 -26.14
N ASN A 438 -4.45 -11.96 -27.34
CA ASN A 438 -3.01 -12.07 -27.57
C ASN A 438 -2.31 -13.29 -26.94
N SER A 439 -3.06 -14.34 -26.65
CA SER A 439 -2.51 -15.55 -26.02
C SER A 439 -1.74 -16.38 -27.05
N PHE A 440 -0.45 -16.64 -26.76
CA PHE A 440 0.35 -17.65 -27.47
C PHE A 440 0.12 -19.06 -26.88
N VAL A 441 -0.16 -19.13 -25.57
CA VAL A 441 -0.58 -20.37 -24.86
C VAL A 441 -2.06 -20.31 -24.56
N GLU A 442 -2.86 -21.16 -25.21
CA GLU A 442 -4.32 -21.17 -25.04
C GLU A 442 -4.71 -21.57 -23.60
N PRO A 443 -5.39 -20.68 -22.86
CA PRO A 443 -5.83 -20.97 -21.49
C PRO A 443 -6.99 -21.96 -21.49
N ARG A 444 -6.98 -22.87 -20.51
CA ARG A 444 -8.14 -23.71 -20.15
C ARG A 444 -8.87 -23.07 -18.98
N TYR A 445 -10.19 -23.17 -18.99
CA TYR A 445 -11.04 -22.51 -18.01
C TYR A 445 -11.94 -23.49 -17.27
N ALA A 446 -12.16 -23.24 -15.99
CA ALA A 446 -13.21 -23.86 -15.21
C ALA A 446 -13.89 -22.83 -14.31
N VAL A 447 -15.23 -22.77 -14.34
CA VAL A 447 -15.99 -21.93 -13.42
C VAL A 447 -16.14 -22.70 -12.10
N ARG A 448 -15.79 -22.05 -11.00
CA ARG A 448 -15.86 -22.60 -9.64
C ARG A 448 -16.77 -21.75 -8.78
N GLU A 449 -17.48 -22.40 -7.87
CA GLU A 449 -18.34 -21.73 -6.90
C GLU A 449 -18.27 -22.46 -5.56
N GLN A 450 -18.05 -21.71 -4.47
CA GLN A 450 -18.04 -22.22 -3.11
C GLN A 450 -18.56 -21.15 -2.15
N ALA A 451 -19.54 -21.50 -1.31
CA ALA A 451 -20.11 -20.60 -0.30
C ALA A 451 -20.55 -19.22 -0.85
N GLY A 452 -21.11 -19.18 -2.06
CA GLY A 452 -21.55 -17.95 -2.73
C GLY A 452 -20.44 -17.16 -3.46
N VAL A 453 -19.17 -17.58 -3.31
CA VAL A 453 -18.02 -16.99 -4.01
C VAL A 453 -17.86 -17.70 -5.36
N THR A 454 -17.84 -16.95 -6.46
CA THR A 454 -17.60 -17.49 -7.82
C THR A 454 -16.26 -16.98 -8.36
N TRP A 455 -15.47 -17.86 -8.96
CA TRP A 455 -14.23 -17.49 -9.65
C TRP A 455 -14.04 -18.31 -10.93
N LEU A 456 -13.24 -17.75 -11.83
CA LEU A 456 -12.76 -18.40 -13.04
C LEU A 456 -11.36 -18.97 -12.76
N GLU A 457 -11.25 -20.29 -12.68
CA GLU A 457 -9.99 -21.02 -12.62
C GLU A 457 -9.40 -21.07 -14.03
N VAL A 458 -8.17 -20.58 -14.19
CA VAL A 458 -7.45 -20.47 -15.45
C VAL A 458 -6.19 -21.35 -15.38
N THR A 459 -6.06 -22.28 -16.31
CA THR A 459 -4.87 -23.14 -16.43
C THR A 459 -4.10 -22.84 -17.72
N LEU A 460 -2.82 -22.51 -17.57
CA LEU A 460 -1.85 -22.37 -18.66
C LEU A 460 -0.94 -23.61 -18.72
N ASP A 461 -0.71 -24.13 -19.92
CA ASP A 461 0.25 -25.23 -20.15
C ASP A 461 1.56 -24.67 -20.73
N LEU A 462 2.55 -24.47 -19.86
CA LEU A 462 3.84 -23.90 -20.22
C LEU A 462 4.91 -24.97 -20.49
N ARG A 463 4.56 -26.26 -20.51
CA ARG A 463 5.54 -27.36 -20.66
C ARG A 463 6.32 -27.32 -21.97
N ASN A 464 5.69 -26.82 -23.02
CA ASN A 464 6.31 -26.68 -24.35
C ASN A 464 6.59 -25.22 -24.70
N PHE A 465 6.61 -24.32 -23.71
CA PHE A 465 6.88 -22.91 -23.94
C PHE A 465 8.36 -22.70 -24.31
N SER A 466 8.61 -22.40 -25.59
CA SER A 466 9.96 -22.18 -26.12
C SER A 466 10.36 -20.70 -26.19
N GLY A 467 9.44 -19.78 -25.91
CA GLY A 467 9.72 -18.34 -25.86
C GLY A 467 10.56 -17.95 -24.64
N SER A 468 11.01 -16.69 -24.59
CA SER A 468 11.58 -16.08 -23.38
C SER A 468 10.53 -15.34 -22.56
N ARG A 469 9.52 -14.75 -23.22
CA ARG A 469 8.46 -13.93 -22.62
C ARG A 469 7.12 -14.15 -23.32
N ASP A 470 6.03 -14.09 -22.58
CA ASP A 470 4.65 -14.13 -23.11
C ASP A 470 3.76 -13.13 -22.36
N SER A 471 2.76 -12.59 -23.04
CA SER A 471 1.76 -11.71 -22.44
C SER A 471 0.37 -12.04 -22.98
N MET A 472 -0.64 -12.04 -22.12
CA MET A 472 -2.03 -12.15 -22.54
C MET A 472 -2.94 -11.32 -21.66
N ARG A 473 -4.07 -10.91 -22.22
CA ARG A 473 -5.16 -10.25 -21.48
C ARG A 473 -6.32 -11.20 -21.36
N ILE A 474 -6.91 -11.34 -20.19
CA ILE A 474 -8.15 -12.08 -19.97
C ILE A 474 -9.19 -11.11 -19.41
N GLU A 475 -10.34 -11.02 -20.06
CA GLU A 475 -11.51 -10.32 -19.53
C GLU A 475 -12.50 -11.35 -19.01
N ALA A 476 -13.11 -11.11 -17.85
CA ALA A 476 -14.16 -11.97 -17.30
C ALA A 476 -15.19 -11.16 -16.50
N GLY A 477 -16.47 -11.45 -16.66
CA GLY A 477 -17.55 -10.76 -15.94
C GLY A 477 -18.93 -11.28 -16.30
N TRP A 478 -19.92 -10.96 -15.46
CA TRP A 478 -21.30 -11.36 -15.69
C TRP A 478 -21.92 -10.56 -16.83
N ILE A 479 -22.56 -11.22 -17.79
CA ILE A 479 -23.38 -10.54 -18.78
C ILE A 479 -24.60 -9.98 -18.06
N TYR A 480 -24.56 -8.69 -17.75
CA TYR A 480 -25.57 -8.01 -16.95
C TYR A 480 -25.89 -6.66 -17.59
N PRO A 481 -26.70 -6.65 -18.67
CA PRO A 481 -27.05 -5.44 -19.40
C PRO A 481 -28.05 -4.58 -18.62
N SER A 482 -27.97 -3.27 -18.80
CA SER A 482 -29.04 -2.33 -18.42
C SER A 482 -29.27 -1.30 -19.52
N PRO A 483 -30.42 -0.62 -19.58
CA PRO A 483 -30.73 0.41 -20.58
C PRO A 483 -29.86 1.67 -20.52
N ASP A 484 -29.07 1.85 -19.48
CA ASP A 484 -28.23 3.02 -19.18
C ASP A 484 -26.74 2.65 -18.97
N ASN A 485 -26.37 1.38 -19.19
CA ASN A 485 -25.04 0.84 -18.85
C ASN A 485 -24.64 1.06 -17.38
N TRP A 486 -25.61 1.08 -16.47
CA TRP A 486 -25.45 1.32 -15.04
C TRP A 486 -24.82 2.66 -14.74
N ASP A 487 -25.18 3.66 -15.54
CA ASP A 487 -24.64 5.01 -15.51
C ASP A 487 -23.11 5.02 -15.63
N LEU A 488 -22.51 4.09 -16.38
CA LEU A 488 -21.06 4.06 -16.57
C LEU A 488 -20.57 5.36 -17.22
N GLU A 489 -19.65 6.04 -16.53
CA GLU A 489 -19.18 7.38 -16.89
C GLU A 489 -17.75 7.36 -17.40
N ARG A 490 -17.43 8.38 -18.22
CA ARG A 490 -16.06 8.71 -18.61
C ARG A 490 -15.60 9.98 -17.89
N TRP A 491 -14.38 9.89 -17.37
CA TRP A 491 -13.73 10.98 -16.64
C TRP A 491 -12.35 11.27 -17.21
N GLU A 492 -12.06 12.56 -17.40
CA GLU A 492 -10.74 13.03 -17.77
C GLU A 492 -9.97 13.40 -16.51
N LEU A 493 -8.81 12.76 -16.31
CA LEU A 493 -7.83 13.17 -15.31
C LEU A 493 -6.76 14.03 -15.99
N THR A 494 -6.54 15.23 -15.48
CA THR A 494 -5.50 16.15 -15.95
C THR A 494 -4.54 16.50 -14.83
N ILE A 495 -3.23 16.45 -15.08
CA ILE A 495 -2.14 16.75 -14.15
C ILE A 495 -1.32 17.90 -14.75
N PRO A 496 -1.65 19.16 -14.42
CA PRO A 496 -0.96 20.32 -14.98
C PRO A 496 0.43 20.57 -14.40
N SER A 497 0.65 20.20 -13.14
CA SER A 497 1.89 20.54 -12.44
C SER A 497 2.12 19.71 -11.19
N MET A 498 3.36 19.74 -10.72
CA MET A 498 3.75 19.29 -9.39
C MET A 498 4.56 20.39 -8.70
N GLU A 499 4.38 20.56 -7.40
CA GLU A 499 5.24 21.41 -6.57
C GLU A 499 6.25 20.51 -5.85
N VAL A 500 7.54 20.70 -6.14
CA VAL A 500 8.62 19.95 -5.50
C VAL A 500 9.10 20.72 -4.29
N HIS A 501 9.08 20.10 -3.11
CA HIS A 501 9.51 20.71 -1.85
C HIS A 501 10.95 20.32 -1.50
N GLU A 502 11.34 19.11 -1.85
CA GLU A 502 12.67 18.54 -1.69
C GLU A 502 12.96 17.64 -2.89
N HIS A 503 14.12 17.79 -3.51
CA HIS A 503 14.50 17.05 -4.71
C HIS A 503 15.43 15.87 -4.43
N SER A 504 15.91 15.73 -3.19
CA SER A 504 16.78 14.66 -2.64
C SER A 504 18.29 14.88 -2.72
N ASP A 505 18.81 15.81 -3.53
CA ASP A 505 20.26 16.08 -3.63
C ASP A 505 20.80 17.15 -2.66
N LEU A 506 20.80 16.87 -1.36
CA LEU A 506 21.29 17.81 -0.34
C LEU A 506 22.83 17.90 -0.30
N GLY A 507 23.41 18.92 -0.95
CA GLY A 507 24.79 19.37 -0.71
C GLY A 507 25.74 19.41 -1.91
N TYR A 508 25.23 19.15 -3.13
CA TYR A 508 25.99 19.30 -4.37
C TYR A 508 25.97 20.75 -4.90
N PRO A 509 26.97 21.17 -5.72
CA PRO A 509 27.05 22.52 -6.26
C PRO A 509 25.93 22.88 -7.26
N VAL A 510 25.10 21.90 -7.65
CA VAL A 510 23.90 22.05 -8.48
C VAL A 510 22.72 21.43 -7.71
N ASP A 511 21.74 22.26 -7.35
CA ASP A 511 20.56 21.93 -6.55
C ASP A 511 19.44 21.43 -7.48
N VAL A 512 19.64 20.26 -8.10
CA VAL A 512 18.76 19.62 -9.09
C VAL A 512 18.77 18.11 -8.91
N GLY A 513 17.59 17.49 -8.95
CA GLY A 513 17.45 16.03 -8.92
C GLY A 513 17.21 15.39 -10.29
N ASP A 514 17.43 14.08 -10.33
CA ASP A 514 17.56 13.16 -11.47
C ASP A 514 16.39 12.18 -11.56
N TRP A 515 15.18 12.71 -11.32
CA TRP A 515 14.01 11.88 -11.05
C TRP A 515 13.60 11.00 -12.22
N LYS A 516 13.40 9.73 -11.91
CA LYS A 516 12.65 8.77 -12.71
C LYS A 516 11.30 8.58 -12.03
N PHE A 517 10.21 9.04 -12.65
CA PHE A 517 8.92 9.20 -11.97
C PHE A 517 7.75 8.71 -12.81
N TRP A 518 6.86 7.95 -12.17
CA TRP A 518 5.70 7.32 -12.80
C TRP A 518 4.40 7.74 -12.16
N LEU A 519 3.34 7.73 -12.98
CA LEU A 519 1.97 7.94 -12.57
C LEU A 519 1.11 6.73 -12.94
N ASN A 520 0.25 6.33 -12.02
CA ASN A 520 -0.80 5.35 -12.22
C ASN A 520 -2.19 6.01 -12.19
N THR A 521 -3.03 5.69 -13.18
CA THR A 521 -4.37 6.29 -13.30
C THR A 521 -5.52 5.27 -13.25
N ASN A 522 -5.26 3.98 -12.99
CA ASN A 522 -6.27 2.91 -12.96
C ASN A 522 -7.15 2.81 -14.23
N ASN A 523 -6.63 3.20 -15.41
CA ASN A 523 -7.35 3.04 -16.69
C ASN A 523 -7.27 1.59 -17.23
N THR A 524 -7.74 1.31 -18.45
CA THR A 524 -7.83 -0.08 -18.99
C THR A 524 -6.79 -0.42 -20.06
N GLY A 525 -5.88 0.49 -20.39
CA GLY A 525 -4.95 0.36 -21.52
C GLY A 525 -3.50 0.74 -21.22
N GLN A 526 -3.26 1.71 -20.34
CA GLN A 526 -1.95 2.22 -19.98
C GLN A 526 -2.01 2.79 -18.55
N GLU A 527 -2.05 1.90 -17.55
CA GLU A 527 -2.28 2.34 -16.18
C GLU A 527 -1.08 3.11 -15.63
N TRP A 528 0.11 2.53 -15.75
CA TRP A 528 1.38 3.17 -15.39
C TRP A 528 1.96 3.90 -16.61
N THR A 529 2.42 5.13 -16.38
CA THR A 529 3.08 5.97 -17.40
C THR A 529 4.28 6.65 -16.77
N LYS A 530 5.47 6.51 -17.38
CA LYS A 530 6.65 7.32 -17.01
C LYS A 530 6.42 8.76 -17.45
N VAL A 531 6.38 9.68 -16.50
CA VAL A 531 6.11 11.11 -16.78
C VAL A 531 7.34 11.99 -16.59
N LEU A 532 8.38 11.49 -15.91
CA LEU A 532 9.70 12.09 -15.82
C LEU A 532 10.75 11.02 -16.07
N ASP A 533 11.69 11.35 -16.94
CA ASP A 533 12.88 10.57 -17.23
C ASP A 533 13.99 11.54 -17.62
N CYS A 534 14.64 12.14 -16.62
CA CYS A 534 15.72 13.08 -16.89
C CYS A 534 16.73 13.13 -15.75
N ASP A 535 17.90 13.65 -16.10
CA ASP A 535 19.01 13.93 -15.21
C ASP A 535 19.13 15.46 -15.10
N GLU A 536 19.45 15.94 -13.91
CA GLU A 536 19.65 17.32 -13.47
C GLU A 536 18.47 18.27 -13.79
N CYS A 537 17.24 17.76 -13.74
CA CYS A 537 16.07 18.42 -14.32
C CYS A 537 14.97 18.81 -13.31
N VAL A 538 15.03 18.31 -12.08
CA VAL A 538 14.02 18.58 -11.05
C VAL A 538 14.55 19.59 -10.05
N LYS A 539 13.83 20.70 -9.87
CA LYS A 539 14.18 21.77 -8.91
C LYS A 539 13.06 21.95 -7.92
N ASN A 540 13.40 22.41 -6.72
CA ASN A 540 12.42 22.89 -5.76
C ASN A 540 11.55 24.01 -6.35
N GLY A 541 10.26 23.95 -6.04
CA GLY A 541 9.22 24.86 -6.51
C GLY A 541 8.26 24.24 -7.52
N LEU A 542 7.40 25.10 -8.08
CA LEU A 542 6.37 24.69 -9.02
C LEU A 542 6.97 24.27 -10.37
N ARG A 543 6.71 23.03 -10.76
CA ARG A 543 7.08 22.47 -12.06
C ARG A 543 5.84 22.23 -12.90
N LYS A 544 5.78 22.90 -14.06
CA LYS A 544 4.80 22.62 -15.11
C LYS A 544 5.40 21.66 -16.12
N PHE A 545 4.64 20.64 -16.50
CA PHE A 545 5.03 19.75 -17.59
C PHE A 545 5.05 20.54 -18.90
N SER A 546 6.12 20.43 -19.67
CA SER A 546 6.35 21.27 -20.85
C SER A 546 6.92 20.47 -22.00
N ILE A 547 6.58 20.86 -23.23
CA ILE A 547 7.11 20.28 -24.47
C ILE A 547 7.88 21.37 -25.20
N CYS A 548 9.12 21.06 -25.59
CA CYS A 548 10.00 21.98 -26.30
C CYS A 548 10.14 21.56 -27.77
N ARG A 549 9.92 22.50 -28.69
CA ARG A 549 10.02 22.27 -30.14
C ARG A 549 11.03 23.23 -30.77
N ILE A 550 11.80 22.76 -31.75
CA ILE A 550 12.73 23.60 -32.53
C ILE A 550 12.01 24.10 -33.78
N LEU A 551 11.47 25.32 -33.71
CA LEU A 551 10.87 26.03 -34.85
C LEU A 551 11.72 27.25 -35.21
N GLY A 552 12.99 27.02 -35.55
CA GLY A 552 13.98 28.07 -35.81
C GLY A 552 14.62 28.67 -34.54
N ILE A 553 13.92 28.63 -33.40
CA ILE A 553 14.42 28.83 -32.03
C ILE A 553 13.79 27.77 -31.11
N LEU A 554 14.44 27.44 -29.99
CA LEU A 554 13.87 26.54 -28.97
C LEU A 554 12.72 27.28 -28.25
N ALA A 555 11.50 26.78 -28.39
CA ALA A 555 10.32 27.29 -27.69
C ALA A 555 9.68 26.14 -26.90
N CYS A 556 9.39 26.38 -25.62
CA CYS A 556 8.75 25.41 -24.73
C CYS A 556 7.36 25.91 -24.34
N GLU A 557 6.37 25.03 -24.40
CA GLU A 557 4.98 25.29 -24.01
C GLU A 557 4.61 24.37 -22.84
N ALA A 558 3.88 24.89 -21.86
CA ALA A 558 3.37 24.09 -20.77
C ALA A 558 2.18 23.25 -21.25
N VAL A 559 2.34 21.94 -21.28
CA VAL A 559 1.35 20.97 -21.75
C VAL A 559 1.09 19.98 -20.62
N PRO A 560 -0.14 19.92 -20.07
CA PRO A 560 -0.45 19.04 -18.95
C PRO A 560 -0.46 17.56 -19.40
N TRP A 561 -0.17 16.66 -18.48
CA TRP A 561 -0.49 15.25 -18.68
C TRP A 561 -1.99 15.05 -18.54
N ARG A 562 -2.63 14.31 -19.44
CA ARG A 562 -4.05 13.99 -19.30
C ARG A 562 -4.43 12.64 -19.90
N THR A 563 -5.48 12.04 -19.37
CA THR A 563 -6.15 10.93 -20.03
C THR A 563 -6.93 11.43 -21.24
N GLY A 564 -7.12 10.57 -22.24
CA GLY A 564 -8.08 10.86 -23.30
C GLY A 564 -8.16 9.84 -24.41
N ASP A 565 -9.09 10.03 -25.33
CA ASP A 565 -9.33 9.07 -26.40
C ASP A 565 -8.14 9.08 -27.38
N ALA A 566 -7.76 7.92 -27.93
CA ALA A 566 -6.58 7.80 -28.80
C ALA A 566 -6.67 8.69 -30.06
N SER A 567 -7.89 9.05 -30.48
CA SER A 567 -8.12 9.97 -31.60
C SER A 567 -7.74 11.42 -31.32
N GLU A 568 -7.56 11.80 -30.05
CA GLU A 568 -7.28 13.18 -29.65
C GLU A 568 -5.82 13.62 -29.90
N ASN A 569 -4.91 12.69 -30.24
CA ASN A 569 -3.47 12.96 -30.43
C ASN A 569 -2.85 13.78 -29.28
N ILE A 570 -3.13 13.38 -28.04
CA ILE A 570 -2.63 14.02 -26.83
C ILE A 570 -1.11 13.79 -26.73
N GLU A 571 -0.33 14.85 -26.51
CA GLU A 571 1.13 14.72 -26.43
C GLU A 571 1.59 14.07 -25.13
N HIS A 572 1.18 14.62 -23.99
CA HIS A 572 1.40 14.05 -22.67
C HIS A 572 0.20 13.19 -22.28
N TRP A 573 0.15 11.97 -22.83
CA TRP A 573 -1.00 11.07 -22.71
C TRP A 573 -0.82 10.07 -21.55
N LEU A 574 -1.79 10.06 -20.63
CA LEU A 574 -1.82 9.14 -19.47
C LEU A 574 -2.63 7.86 -19.75
N GLY A 575 -2.98 7.59 -21.00
CA GLY A 575 -3.90 6.52 -21.37
C GLY A 575 -5.35 6.98 -21.58
N PRO A 576 -6.27 6.04 -21.86
CA PRO A 576 -7.67 6.36 -22.14
C PRO A 576 -8.37 7.01 -20.94
N HIS A 577 -9.47 7.73 -21.22
CA HIS A 577 -10.37 8.25 -20.18
C HIS A 577 -10.73 7.16 -19.17
N LEU A 578 -10.81 7.56 -17.90
CA LEU A 578 -11.22 6.66 -16.81
C LEU A 578 -12.67 6.24 -17.03
N LYS A 579 -12.97 4.96 -16.88
CA LYS A 579 -14.34 4.42 -16.95
C LYS A 579 -14.72 3.95 -15.57
N LEU A 580 -15.67 4.66 -14.95
CA LEU A 580 -16.03 4.44 -13.56
C LEU A 580 -17.55 4.39 -13.43
N PHE A 581 -18.05 3.38 -12.73
CA PHE A 581 -19.43 3.39 -12.26
C PHE A 581 -19.59 4.44 -11.15
N PRO A 582 -20.78 5.00 -10.92
CA PRO A 582 -20.99 6.06 -9.92
C PRO A 582 -20.54 5.70 -8.50
N TRP A 583 -20.59 4.43 -8.13
CA TRP A 583 -20.15 3.93 -6.82
C TRP A 583 -18.68 3.50 -6.77
N GLN A 584 -18.00 3.42 -7.92
CA GLN A 584 -16.64 2.90 -8.01
C GLN A 584 -15.62 3.99 -7.63
N ALA A 585 -14.69 3.64 -6.76
CA ALA A 585 -13.51 4.45 -6.46
C ALA A 585 -12.32 4.00 -7.33
N PHE A 586 -11.34 4.87 -7.50
CA PHE A 586 -10.10 4.57 -8.21
C PHE A 586 -8.88 5.09 -7.44
N TRP A 587 -7.73 4.48 -7.67
CA TRP A 587 -6.45 4.94 -7.14
C TRP A 587 -5.76 5.85 -8.15
N LEU A 588 -5.28 7.00 -7.65
CA LEU A 588 -4.24 7.80 -8.30
C LEU A 588 -2.95 7.57 -7.51
N GLN A 589 -1.97 6.97 -8.16
CA GLN A 589 -0.67 6.69 -7.54
C GLN A 589 0.45 7.38 -8.31
N ALA A 590 1.47 7.84 -7.61
CA ALA A 590 2.71 8.33 -8.19
C ALA A 590 3.88 7.96 -7.29
N ASN A 591 4.98 7.54 -7.88
CA ASN A 591 6.23 7.25 -7.18
C ASN A 591 7.39 7.15 -8.19
N GLY A 592 8.60 7.01 -7.67
CA GLY A 592 9.81 6.94 -8.45
C GLY A 592 11.04 6.89 -7.56
N TYR A 593 12.17 7.22 -8.16
CA TYR A 593 13.44 7.37 -7.47
C TYR A 593 14.25 8.51 -8.09
N ASP A 594 15.19 9.02 -7.31
CA ASP A 594 16.18 9.98 -7.73
C ASP A 594 17.46 9.25 -8.13
N SER A 595 17.98 9.51 -9.33
CA SER A 595 18.94 8.61 -9.98
C SER A 595 20.39 9.01 -9.70
N ASP A 596 20.89 8.68 -8.51
CA ASP A 596 22.26 9.06 -8.13
C ASP A 596 23.33 8.01 -8.49
N GLN A 597 24.60 8.43 -8.53
CA GLN A 597 25.70 7.58 -8.97
C GLN A 597 25.91 6.31 -8.13
N ALA A 598 25.71 6.37 -6.82
CA ALA A 598 25.97 5.25 -5.92
C ALA A 598 24.73 4.77 -5.15
N PHE A 599 23.81 5.67 -4.80
CA PHE A 599 22.62 5.34 -4.02
C PHE A 599 21.48 6.29 -4.40
N SER A 600 20.50 5.76 -5.12
CA SER A 600 19.28 6.49 -5.44
C SER A 600 18.43 6.77 -4.21
N ASP A 601 17.77 7.92 -4.22
CA ASP A 601 16.82 8.33 -3.20
C ASP A 601 15.36 8.08 -3.57
N ASP A 602 14.48 8.01 -2.56
CA ASP A 602 13.05 7.72 -2.73
C ASP A 602 12.37 9.08 -2.86
N VAL A 603 11.78 9.35 -4.01
CA VAL A 603 11.10 10.63 -4.27
C VAL A 603 9.76 10.75 -3.54
N GLY A 604 9.40 9.72 -2.77
CA GLY A 604 8.15 9.61 -2.05
C GLY A 604 7.02 9.05 -2.92
N THR A 605 5.98 8.57 -2.25
CA THR A 605 4.79 8.03 -2.90
C THR A 605 3.57 8.91 -2.60
N ALA A 606 2.89 9.38 -3.63
CA ALA A 606 1.52 9.89 -3.53
C ALA A 606 0.58 8.75 -3.89
N ASP A 607 -0.34 8.38 -3.00
CA ASP A 607 -1.26 7.25 -3.19
C ASP A 607 -2.62 7.60 -2.58
N VAL A 608 -3.62 7.85 -3.44
CA VAL A 608 -4.93 8.37 -3.03
C VAL A 608 -6.05 7.56 -3.65
N LEU A 609 -6.96 7.09 -2.79
CA LEU A 609 -8.24 6.52 -3.20
C LEU A 609 -9.28 7.62 -3.31
N MET A 610 -9.94 7.72 -4.46
CA MET A 610 -10.90 8.78 -4.76
C MET A 610 -12.17 8.23 -5.35
N HIS A 611 -13.30 8.86 -5.02
CA HIS A 611 -14.51 8.78 -5.83
C HIS A 611 -14.48 9.92 -6.85
N PRO A 612 -14.95 9.69 -8.09
CA PRO A 612 -14.93 10.72 -9.11
C PRO A 612 -15.84 11.90 -8.72
N GLN A 613 -15.25 13.08 -8.70
CA GLN A 613 -15.96 14.34 -8.46
C GLN A 613 -15.27 15.44 -9.28
N GLU A 614 -16.05 16.28 -9.97
CA GLU A 614 -15.48 17.42 -10.68
C GLU A 614 -14.79 18.38 -9.72
N GLY A 615 -13.56 18.78 -10.08
CA GLY A 615 -12.80 19.72 -9.28
C GLY A 615 -11.31 19.64 -9.49
N GLU A 616 -10.62 20.53 -8.77
CA GLU A 616 -9.16 20.56 -8.65
C GLU A 616 -8.77 20.03 -7.28
N PHE A 617 -7.70 19.25 -7.24
CA PHE A 617 -7.25 18.52 -6.07
C PHE A 617 -5.73 18.58 -5.96
N GLU A 618 -5.25 18.29 -4.76
CA GLU A 618 -3.82 18.14 -4.51
C GLU A 618 -3.54 16.91 -3.64
N SER A 619 -2.39 16.28 -3.88
CA SER A 619 -1.93 15.15 -3.07
C SER A 619 -0.45 15.28 -2.78
N ARG A 620 -0.10 15.30 -1.49
CA ARG A 620 1.28 15.33 -1.03
C ARG A 620 1.85 13.92 -0.98
N SER A 621 3.08 13.77 -1.46
CA SER A 621 3.84 12.54 -1.33
C SER A 621 4.11 12.22 0.13
N ARG A 622 4.31 10.93 0.40
CA ARG A 622 4.71 10.41 1.71
C ARG A 622 5.92 9.53 1.52
N CYS A 623 6.89 9.68 2.40
CA CYS A 623 8.05 8.82 2.45
C CYS A 623 8.37 8.46 3.91
N ASN A 624 8.96 7.29 4.12
CA ASN A 624 9.39 6.83 5.42
C ASN A 624 10.86 6.40 5.34
N SER A 625 11.77 7.37 5.20
CA SER A 625 13.21 7.13 5.29
C SER A 625 13.73 7.49 6.67
N THR A 626 14.61 6.65 7.21
CA THR A 626 15.38 6.89 8.43
C THR A 626 16.81 7.33 8.13
N TRP A 627 17.16 7.54 6.85
CA TRP A 627 18.51 7.88 6.38
C TRP A 627 18.66 9.39 6.14
N ASP A 628 19.87 9.93 6.36
CA ASP A 628 20.19 11.35 6.20
C ASP A 628 20.13 11.86 4.74
N SER A 629 20.02 10.99 3.71
CA SER A 629 19.90 11.37 2.29
C SER A 629 18.53 11.97 1.92
N GLY A 630 17.60 12.06 2.88
CA GLY A 630 16.30 12.71 2.65
C GLY A 630 15.37 11.84 1.79
N CYS A 631 14.12 12.25 1.71
CA CYS A 631 13.22 11.75 0.68
C CYS A 631 12.83 12.93 -0.19
N GLY A 632 12.65 12.69 -1.48
CA GLY A 632 11.97 13.66 -2.32
C GLY A 632 10.58 13.89 -1.75
N GLU A 633 10.15 15.14 -1.81
CA GLU A 633 8.85 15.54 -1.34
C GLU A 633 8.18 16.41 -2.39
N TYR A 634 6.95 16.08 -2.74
CA TYR A 634 6.20 16.82 -3.75
C TYR A 634 4.71 16.87 -3.42
N THR A 635 4.02 17.86 -3.99
CA THR A 635 2.57 17.93 -4.08
C THR A 635 2.16 17.82 -5.55
N LEU A 636 1.37 16.81 -5.90
CA LEU A 636 0.74 16.71 -7.22
C LEU A 636 -0.52 17.57 -7.26
N HIS A 637 -0.65 18.40 -8.29
CA HIS A 637 -1.89 19.12 -8.59
C HIS A 637 -2.57 18.42 -9.77
N TYR A 638 -3.86 18.15 -9.64
CA TYR A 638 -4.63 17.45 -10.66
C TYR A 638 -6.10 17.86 -10.65
N SER A 639 -6.80 17.62 -11.74
CA SER A 639 -8.22 17.86 -11.85
C SER A 639 -8.94 16.67 -12.49
N LEU A 640 -10.20 16.50 -12.10
CA LEU A 640 -11.13 15.55 -12.70
C LEU A 640 -12.25 16.32 -13.38
N ASN A 641 -12.52 16.01 -14.63
CA ASN A 641 -13.62 16.59 -15.40
C ASN A 641 -14.54 15.48 -15.90
N TYR A 642 -15.85 15.69 -15.78
CA TYR A 642 -16.83 14.77 -16.35
C TYR A 642 -16.84 14.91 -17.87
N VAL A 643 -16.63 13.80 -18.58
CA VAL A 643 -16.63 13.79 -20.06
C VAL A 643 -18.01 13.41 -20.60
N GLY A 644 -18.71 12.50 -19.93
CA GLY A 644 -20.00 11.98 -20.36
C GLY A 644 -20.15 10.49 -20.12
N GLY A 645 -21.38 9.99 -20.19
CA GLY A 645 -21.66 8.55 -20.15
C GLY A 645 -21.06 7.79 -21.34
N MET A 646 -21.11 6.46 -21.27
CA MET A 646 -20.72 5.57 -22.38
C MET A 646 -21.74 5.56 -23.54
N GLY A 647 -22.84 6.30 -23.42
CA GLY A 647 -24.00 6.27 -24.30
C GLY A 647 -24.86 5.03 -24.05
N ASP A 648 -26.16 5.16 -24.35
CA ASP A 648 -27.13 4.09 -24.09
C ASP A 648 -26.81 2.85 -24.97
N PRO A 649 -26.90 1.64 -24.41
CA PRO A 649 -26.81 0.42 -25.21
C PRO A 649 -28.04 0.24 -26.08
N ASN A 650 -27.85 -0.33 -27.27
CA ASN A 650 -28.95 -0.80 -28.10
C ASN A 650 -29.17 -2.29 -27.78
N LEU A 651 -30.01 -2.56 -26.77
CA LEU A 651 -30.32 -3.91 -26.31
C LEU A 651 -31.14 -4.67 -27.36
N THR A 652 -30.81 -5.94 -27.56
CA THR A 652 -31.65 -6.87 -28.32
C THR A 652 -32.84 -7.32 -27.47
N GLU A 653 -33.79 -8.06 -28.06
CA GLU A 653 -34.87 -8.71 -27.29
C GLU A 653 -34.33 -9.61 -26.17
N LEU A 654 -33.20 -10.29 -26.41
CA LEU A 654 -32.53 -11.12 -25.41
C LEU A 654 -31.92 -10.28 -24.29
N GLY A 655 -31.22 -9.20 -24.62
CA GLY A 655 -30.63 -8.28 -23.64
C GLY A 655 -31.69 -7.62 -22.76
N GLN A 656 -32.78 -7.15 -23.38
CA GLN A 656 -33.91 -6.56 -22.66
C GLN A 656 -34.60 -7.58 -21.76
N ALA A 657 -34.86 -8.80 -22.25
CA ALA A 657 -35.49 -9.85 -21.45
C ALA A 657 -34.64 -10.24 -20.22
N LEU A 658 -33.31 -10.24 -20.36
CA LEU A 658 -32.39 -10.45 -19.23
C LEU A 658 -32.51 -9.30 -18.21
N TYR A 659 -32.44 -8.04 -18.65
CA TYR A 659 -32.63 -6.88 -17.76
C TYR A 659 -33.99 -6.92 -17.03
N ASP A 660 -35.08 -7.15 -17.76
CA ASP A 660 -36.44 -7.19 -17.22
C ASP A 660 -36.62 -8.29 -16.15
N THR A 661 -35.81 -9.35 -16.21
CA THR A 661 -35.83 -10.41 -15.19
C THR A 661 -35.28 -9.92 -13.85
N TYR A 662 -34.36 -8.97 -13.87
CA TYR A 662 -33.74 -8.37 -12.68
C TYR A 662 -34.40 -7.06 -12.25
N PHE A 663 -35.20 -6.45 -13.12
CA PHE A 663 -36.00 -5.28 -12.81
C PHE A 663 -37.12 -5.63 -11.82
N ILE A 664 -37.16 -4.94 -10.68
CA ILE A 664 -38.16 -5.12 -9.63
C ILE A 664 -39.09 -3.91 -9.60
N ASP A 665 -40.39 -4.18 -9.75
CA ASP A 665 -41.46 -3.20 -9.58
C ASP A 665 -42.62 -3.77 -8.75
N GLU A 666 -43.63 -2.94 -8.52
CA GLU A 666 -44.84 -3.27 -7.75
C GLU A 666 -45.72 -4.34 -8.42
N ARG A 667 -45.51 -4.59 -9.72
CA ARG A 667 -46.38 -5.40 -10.58
C ARG A 667 -45.75 -6.73 -10.95
N ARG A 668 -44.51 -6.99 -10.52
CA ARG A 668 -43.73 -8.16 -10.92
C ARG A 668 -44.53 -9.43 -10.64
N PRO A 669 -44.97 -10.16 -11.68
CA PRO A 669 -45.61 -11.45 -11.49
C PRO A 669 -44.59 -12.46 -10.92
N PRO A 670 -45.06 -13.57 -10.31
CA PRO A 670 -44.17 -14.66 -9.92
C PRO A 670 -43.30 -15.07 -11.10
N LEU A 671 -41.99 -15.28 -10.86
CA LEU A 671 -41.04 -15.67 -11.90
C LEU A 671 -41.62 -16.78 -12.77
N GLN A 672 -41.71 -16.53 -14.07
CA GLN A 672 -41.82 -17.64 -15.01
C GLN A 672 -40.49 -18.42 -14.95
N ALA A 673 -40.57 -19.74 -15.16
CA ALA A 673 -39.41 -20.62 -15.12
C ALA A 673 -38.23 -20.00 -15.90
N PRO A 674 -37.01 -20.07 -15.36
CA PRO A 674 -35.86 -19.38 -15.93
C PRO A 674 -35.74 -19.71 -17.41
N VAL A 675 -35.65 -18.66 -18.24
CA VAL A 675 -35.21 -18.84 -19.62
C VAL A 675 -33.80 -19.42 -19.51
N ASP A 676 -33.58 -20.60 -20.10
CA ASP A 676 -32.24 -21.18 -20.26
C ASP A 676 -31.42 -20.21 -21.12
N LEU A 677 -30.73 -19.29 -20.47
CA LEU A 677 -29.76 -18.44 -21.13
C LEU A 677 -28.51 -19.28 -21.33
N PRO A 678 -28.05 -19.47 -22.58
CA PRO A 678 -26.84 -20.24 -22.83
C PRO A 678 -25.69 -19.63 -22.03
N VAL A 679 -24.91 -20.46 -21.34
CA VAL A 679 -23.59 -20.06 -20.85
C VAL A 679 -22.76 -19.74 -22.09
N VAL A 680 -22.59 -18.47 -22.41
CA VAL A 680 -21.78 -18.05 -23.56
C VAL A 680 -20.31 -18.01 -23.13
N ALA A 681 -19.76 -19.21 -22.90
CA ALA A 681 -18.32 -19.43 -22.91
C ALA A 681 -17.87 -19.31 -24.38
N TRP A 682 -17.44 -18.13 -24.81
CA TRP A 682 -16.95 -17.98 -26.17
C TRP A 682 -15.56 -18.62 -26.26
N ARG A 683 -15.50 -19.73 -26.98
CA ARG A 683 -14.32 -20.54 -27.24
C ARG A 683 -14.24 -20.71 -28.76
N ASP A 684 -13.35 -19.97 -29.40
CA ASP A 684 -12.58 -20.37 -30.60
C ASP A 684 -12.05 -19.13 -31.34
N TRP A 685 -10.73 -19.07 -31.53
CA TRP A 685 -10.12 -18.19 -32.52
C TRP A 685 -9.64 -19.03 -33.71
N ASN A 686 -10.39 -18.98 -34.80
CA ASN A 686 -9.78 -18.98 -36.14
C ASN A 686 -9.87 -17.55 -36.64
N HIS A 687 -8.73 -16.88 -36.86
CA HIS A 687 -8.65 -15.57 -37.51
C HIS A 687 -9.55 -15.51 -38.77
N PRO A 688 -10.51 -14.58 -38.84
CA PRO A 688 -10.85 -13.95 -40.10
C PRO A 688 -10.24 -12.54 -40.04
N ALA A 689 -9.21 -12.32 -40.86
CA ALA A 689 -8.85 -10.97 -41.23
C ALA A 689 -10.12 -10.28 -41.76
N GLN A 690 -10.50 -9.16 -41.13
CA GLN A 690 -11.64 -8.26 -41.43
C GLN A 690 -12.61 -8.11 -40.26
N GLU A 691 -12.13 -7.43 -39.22
CA GLU A 691 -12.80 -6.30 -38.57
C GLU A 691 -11.80 -5.82 -37.51
N THR A 692 -10.85 -4.98 -37.92
CA THR A 692 -10.04 -4.20 -36.97
C THR A 692 -10.98 -3.26 -36.23
N PRO A 693 -11.27 -3.47 -34.94
CA PRO A 693 -11.89 -2.43 -34.14
C PRO A 693 -10.87 -1.27 -34.06
N GLY A 694 -11.36 -0.06 -33.84
CA GLY A 694 -10.52 1.14 -33.76
C GLY A 694 -9.32 0.95 -32.84
N ARG A 695 -8.29 1.77 -33.05
CA ARG A 695 -6.98 1.78 -32.37
C ARG A 695 -7.04 1.62 -30.83
N ASP A 696 -8.19 1.83 -30.22
CA ASP A 696 -8.56 1.59 -28.81
C ASP A 696 -8.53 0.11 -28.37
N SER A 697 -8.27 -0.83 -29.27
CA SER A 697 -8.33 -2.28 -29.02
C SER A 697 -7.07 -3.04 -29.44
N LEU A 698 -6.01 -2.35 -29.86
CA LEU A 698 -4.73 -3.01 -30.05
C LEU A 698 -4.05 -3.14 -28.68
N PRO A 699 -3.98 -4.33 -28.08
CA PRO A 699 -2.88 -4.62 -27.18
C PRO A 699 -1.60 -4.27 -27.92
N VAL A 700 -0.90 -3.27 -27.38
CA VAL A 700 0.42 -2.84 -27.82
C VAL A 700 1.24 -4.10 -28.09
N ASP A 701 1.84 -4.20 -29.27
CA ASP A 701 2.86 -5.20 -29.50
C ASP A 701 4.04 -4.84 -28.60
N TYR A 702 4.03 -5.38 -27.37
CA TYR A 702 5.05 -5.13 -26.35
C TYR A 702 6.45 -5.54 -26.80
N TYR A 703 6.55 -6.21 -27.95
CA TYR A 703 7.78 -6.67 -28.57
C TYR A 703 8.27 -5.74 -29.70
N ALA A 704 7.45 -4.80 -30.21
CA ALA A 704 7.77 -3.95 -31.36
C ALA A 704 8.38 -2.59 -31.00
N GLU A 705 8.15 -2.12 -29.77
CA GLU A 705 8.75 -0.90 -29.26
C GLU A 705 9.78 -1.30 -28.20
N GLU A 706 11.04 -0.89 -28.40
CA GLU A 706 12.03 -0.76 -27.33
C GLU A 706 11.53 0.31 -26.35
N TYR A 707 10.43 0.01 -25.62
CA TYR A 707 9.84 0.91 -24.60
C TYR A 707 10.84 1.25 -23.50
N PHE A 708 11.86 0.41 -23.37
CA PHE A 708 13.09 0.73 -22.71
C PHE A 708 14.16 0.62 -23.79
N PRO A 709 14.90 1.70 -24.15
CA PRO A 709 16.23 1.46 -24.67
C PRO A 709 16.86 0.46 -23.70
N GLN A 710 17.54 -0.59 -24.20
CA GLN A 710 18.40 -1.36 -23.33
C GLN A 710 19.29 -0.34 -22.63
N GLN A 711 18.99 -0.04 -21.37
CA GLN A 711 19.94 0.68 -20.57
C GLN A 711 21.10 -0.30 -20.52
N GLY A 712 22.19 0.08 -21.17
CA GLY A 712 23.46 -0.57 -20.89
C GLY A 712 23.67 -0.54 -19.38
N PRO A 713 24.52 -1.44 -18.83
CA PRO A 713 24.89 -1.34 -17.43
C PRO A 713 25.12 0.13 -17.10
N GLU A 714 24.43 0.66 -16.09
CA GLU A 714 24.69 2.03 -15.71
C GLU A 714 26.21 2.15 -15.56
N PRO A 715 26.85 3.14 -16.20
CA PRO A 715 28.30 3.15 -16.37
C PRO A 715 29.09 3.06 -15.04
N ASN A 716 28.40 3.23 -13.91
CA ASN A 716 28.90 3.25 -12.55
C ASN A 716 28.42 2.08 -11.67
N THR A 717 27.68 1.11 -12.23
CA THR A 717 27.31 -0.12 -11.51
C THR A 717 28.53 -1.02 -11.34
N LEU A 718 28.93 -1.28 -10.10
CA LEU A 718 30.06 -2.15 -9.76
C LEU A 718 29.73 -3.65 -9.93
N ALA A 719 28.54 -3.94 -10.45
CA ALA A 719 28.01 -5.28 -10.60
C ALA A 719 28.73 -6.09 -11.68
N GLY A 720 29.11 -7.33 -11.36
CA GLY A 720 29.84 -8.24 -12.25
C GLY A 720 31.33 -7.92 -12.41
N MET A 721 31.82 -6.91 -11.70
CA MET A 721 33.22 -6.49 -11.73
C MET A 721 34.02 -7.32 -10.71
N THR A 722 35.00 -8.09 -11.17
CA THR A 722 35.96 -8.73 -10.26
C THR A 722 36.69 -7.66 -9.43
N ASN A 723 37.23 -8.00 -8.25
CA ASN A 723 38.06 -7.06 -7.48
C ASN A 723 39.18 -6.44 -8.33
N GLU A 724 39.72 -7.18 -9.30
CA GLU A 724 40.75 -6.70 -10.22
C GLU A 724 40.21 -5.66 -11.21
N GLU A 725 39.02 -5.89 -11.76
CA GLU A 725 38.34 -4.92 -12.63
C GLU A 725 37.86 -3.70 -11.84
N PHE A 726 37.43 -3.86 -10.58
CA PHE A 726 37.03 -2.76 -9.69
C PHE A 726 38.21 -1.84 -9.39
N GLN A 727 39.35 -2.45 -9.04
CA GLN A 727 40.58 -1.68 -8.85
C GLN A 727 41.07 -1.06 -10.16
N ALA A 728 40.88 -1.70 -11.31
CA ALA A 728 41.21 -1.14 -12.62
C ALA A 728 40.29 0.03 -13.00
N HIS A 729 39.00 -0.04 -12.68
CA HIS A 729 38.03 1.02 -12.93
C HIS A 729 38.27 2.24 -12.03
N LEU A 730 38.54 2.02 -10.74
CA LEU A 730 38.97 3.11 -9.85
C LEU A 730 40.29 3.74 -10.31
N ALA A 731 41.24 2.93 -10.79
CA ALA A 731 42.48 3.44 -11.38
C ALA A 731 42.23 4.22 -12.69
N TYR A 732 41.29 3.76 -13.52
CA TYR A 732 40.87 4.44 -14.74
C TYR A 732 40.21 5.80 -14.44
N LEU A 733 39.24 5.85 -13.52
CA LEU A 733 38.62 7.11 -13.09
C LEU A 733 39.66 8.03 -12.45
N GLN A 734 40.58 7.49 -11.64
CA GLN A 734 41.67 8.27 -11.06
C GLN A 734 42.57 8.93 -12.12
N GLU A 735 42.73 8.31 -13.29
CA GLU A 735 43.54 8.82 -14.40
C GLU A 735 42.75 9.69 -15.38
N ASN A 736 41.47 9.39 -15.63
CA ASN A 736 40.67 9.96 -16.72
C ASN A 736 39.54 10.87 -16.25
N ASP A 737 38.94 10.62 -15.08
CA ASP A 737 37.90 11.45 -14.48
C ASP A 737 38.00 11.51 -12.94
N PRO A 738 38.99 12.24 -12.41
CA PRO A 738 39.22 12.31 -10.97
C PRO A 738 38.13 13.07 -10.21
N GLN A 739 37.31 13.87 -10.90
CA GLN A 739 36.20 14.60 -10.29
C GLN A 739 35.03 13.65 -10.01
N GLU A 740 34.69 12.78 -10.96
CA GLU A 740 33.70 11.73 -10.76
C GLU A 740 34.13 10.76 -9.65
N LEU A 741 35.40 10.33 -9.65
CA LEU A 741 35.94 9.50 -8.58
C LEU A 741 35.77 10.14 -7.19
N GLU A 742 36.10 11.43 -7.07
CA GLU A 742 35.97 12.15 -5.80
C GLU A 742 34.51 12.29 -5.37
N ALA A 743 33.57 12.48 -6.30
CA ALA A 743 32.13 12.52 -6.02
C ALA A 743 31.61 11.18 -5.52
N VAL A 744 31.84 10.09 -6.26
CA VAL A 744 31.38 8.72 -5.90
C VAL A 744 31.91 8.31 -4.53
N LEU A 745 33.21 8.50 -4.27
CA LEU A 745 33.82 8.08 -3.00
C LEU A 745 33.38 8.96 -1.82
N THR A 746 33.06 10.23 -2.07
CA THR A 746 32.51 11.13 -1.04
C THR A 746 31.09 10.73 -0.66
N GLN A 747 30.25 10.42 -1.65
CA GLN A 747 28.88 9.91 -1.42
C GLN A 747 28.91 8.58 -0.66
N LEU A 748 29.68 7.61 -1.15
CA LEU A 748 29.87 6.31 -0.49
C LEU A 748 30.37 6.46 0.96
N LYS A 749 31.24 7.44 1.24
CA LYS A 749 31.70 7.72 2.60
C LYS A 749 30.60 8.27 3.49
N ALA A 750 29.78 9.20 2.99
CA ALA A 750 28.68 9.81 3.74
C ALA A 750 27.63 8.75 4.13
N GLU A 751 27.29 7.90 3.17
CA GLU A 751 26.48 6.68 3.29
C GLU A 751 26.99 5.76 4.40
N ILE A 752 28.26 5.32 4.31
CA ILE A 752 28.87 4.46 5.32
C ILE A 752 28.86 5.13 6.70
N LYS A 753 29.12 6.44 6.79
CA LYS A 753 29.02 7.17 8.06
C LYS A 753 27.60 7.17 8.61
N SER A 754 26.58 7.28 7.76
CA SER A 754 25.18 7.19 8.15
C SER A 754 24.85 5.80 8.70
N MET A 755 25.30 4.74 8.02
CA MET A 755 25.11 3.35 8.46
C MET A 755 25.74 3.11 9.83
N LEU A 756 26.97 3.58 10.04
CA LEU A 756 27.69 3.45 11.31
C LEU A 756 27.03 4.19 12.48
N LYS A 757 26.07 5.09 12.25
CA LYS A 757 25.29 5.72 13.32
C LYS A 757 24.23 4.78 13.90
N ASP A 758 23.74 3.79 13.14
CA ASP A 758 22.75 2.83 13.63
C ASP A 758 23.42 1.79 14.55
N ARG A 759 23.10 1.84 15.84
CA ARG A 759 23.74 0.97 16.85
C ARG A 759 23.18 -0.45 16.90
N LYS A 760 22.19 -0.80 16.09
CA LYS A 760 21.53 -2.12 16.16
C LYS A 760 22.30 -3.24 15.45
N THR A 761 23.19 -2.92 14.52
CA THR A 761 23.89 -3.89 13.65
C THR A 761 25.43 -3.77 13.71
N ILE A 762 25.94 -3.43 14.89
CA ILE A 762 27.37 -3.15 15.13
C ILE A 762 28.31 -4.27 14.61
N GLY A 763 27.91 -5.54 14.68
CA GLY A 763 28.70 -6.68 14.20
C GLY A 763 28.90 -6.68 12.68
N ASP A 764 27.81 -6.47 11.93
CA ASP A 764 27.80 -6.52 10.47
C ASP A 764 28.53 -5.32 9.85
N GLN A 765 28.46 -4.17 10.53
CA GLN A 765 29.18 -2.95 10.18
C GLN A 765 30.71 -3.11 10.25
N TYR A 766 31.23 -3.89 11.20
CA TYR A 766 32.66 -4.16 11.30
C TYR A 766 33.18 -4.99 10.13
N VAL A 767 32.42 -6.02 9.75
CA VAL A 767 32.75 -6.89 8.63
C VAL A 767 32.67 -6.10 7.31
N MET A 768 31.68 -5.23 7.16
CA MET A 768 31.56 -4.35 5.98
C MET A 768 32.81 -3.46 5.78
N LEU A 769 33.24 -2.75 6.83
CA LEU A 769 34.38 -1.82 6.74
C LEU A 769 35.70 -2.52 6.41
N ASP A 770 36.00 -3.66 7.03
CA ASP A 770 37.21 -4.44 6.78
C ASP A 770 37.26 -4.98 5.35
N ARG A 771 36.09 -5.32 4.78
CA ARG A 771 35.96 -5.83 3.41
C ARG A 771 36.01 -4.74 2.36
N LEU A 772 35.41 -3.57 2.62
CA LEU A 772 35.58 -2.38 1.78
C LEU A 772 37.05 -1.95 1.74
N GLN A 773 37.75 -2.02 2.88
CA GLN A 773 39.20 -1.77 2.95
C GLN A 773 40.00 -2.74 2.09
N TYR A 774 39.57 -4.00 2.04
CA TYR A 774 40.22 -5.02 1.22
C TYR A 774 39.96 -4.85 -0.29
N ALA A 775 38.75 -4.44 -0.68
CA ALA A 775 38.36 -4.30 -2.07
C ALA A 775 38.97 -3.05 -2.73
N MET A 776 39.14 -1.95 -1.98
CA MET A 776 39.67 -0.70 -2.53
C MET A 776 41.20 -0.71 -2.70
N PRO A 777 41.73 -0.03 -3.74
CA PRO A 777 43.15 0.28 -3.80
C PRO A 777 43.58 1.03 -2.53
N ALA A 778 44.71 0.65 -1.93
CA ALA A 778 45.14 1.20 -0.65
C ALA A 778 45.26 2.73 -0.65
N ASN A 779 45.69 3.31 -1.76
CA ASN A 779 45.77 4.77 -1.92
C ASN A 779 44.38 5.43 -1.88
N VAL A 780 43.37 4.78 -2.47
CA VAL A 780 41.98 5.27 -2.47
C VAL A 780 41.39 5.14 -1.07
N TRP A 781 41.55 3.99 -0.43
CA TRP A 781 41.11 3.78 0.96
C TRP A 781 41.73 4.81 1.93
N ASP A 782 43.06 4.96 1.87
CA ASP A 782 43.78 5.86 2.76
C ASP A 782 43.36 7.33 2.57
N THR A 783 43.04 7.71 1.33
CA THR A 783 42.63 9.08 0.99
C THR A 783 41.20 9.38 1.44
N TYR A 784 40.27 8.47 1.16
CA TYR A 784 38.84 8.76 1.27
C TYR A 784 38.19 8.14 2.51
N PHE A 785 38.67 7.02 3.05
CA PHE A 785 37.97 6.26 4.09
C PHE A 785 38.76 6.02 5.38
N SER A 786 40.02 6.45 5.45
CA SER A 786 40.89 6.23 6.63
C SER A 786 40.40 6.83 7.95
N ASP A 787 39.51 7.83 7.90
CA ASP A 787 38.86 8.43 9.08
C ASP A 787 37.64 7.64 9.57
N LEU A 788 37.15 6.67 8.80
CA LEU A 788 36.14 5.72 9.25
C LEU A 788 36.78 4.79 10.28
N SER A 789 36.71 5.20 11.53
CA SER A 789 37.30 4.48 12.66
C SER A 789 36.22 3.70 13.41
N TYR A 790 36.58 2.47 13.76
CA TYR A 790 35.83 1.61 14.65
C TYR A 790 35.42 2.36 15.93
N PRO A 791 34.13 2.33 16.36
CA PRO A 791 33.76 2.91 17.63
C PRO A 791 34.49 2.14 18.74
N SER A 792 35.57 2.72 19.25
CA SER A 792 36.31 2.16 20.38
C SER A 792 35.32 1.89 21.51
N LEU A 793 35.22 0.64 21.97
CA LEU A 793 34.43 0.25 23.13
C LEU A 793 34.59 1.33 24.22
N PRO A 794 33.49 1.95 24.73
CA PRO A 794 33.57 3.17 25.53
C PRO A 794 34.41 3.08 26.80
N TRP A 795 34.82 1.88 27.22
CA TRP A 795 35.55 1.62 28.45
C TRP A 795 37.08 1.44 28.27
N ILE A 796 37.63 1.52 27.05
CA ILE A 796 39.09 1.44 26.84
C ILE A 796 39.59 2.71 26.14
N ARG A 797 39.54 3.85 26.82
CA ARG A 797 40.40 5.00 26.50
C ARG A 797 41.66 4.93 27.35
N GLY A 798 42.82 4.74 26.70
CA GLY A 798 44.14 4.96 27.31
C GLY A 798 44.99 3.72 27.60
N VAL A 799 44.60 2.51 27.18
CA VAL A 799 45.40 1.29 27.38
C VAL A 799 46.00 0.85 26.03
N PRO A 800 47.33 0.90 25.84
CA PRO A 800 47.95 0.44 24.59
C PRO A 800 47.73 -1.06 24.36
N ASN A 801 47.54 -1.49 23.10
CA ASN A 801 47.17 -2.86 22.70
C ASN A 801 47.99 -3.98 23.36
N TRP A 802 49.28 -3.74 23.65
CA TRP A 802 50.12 -4.73 24.33
C TRP A 802 49.65 -5.06 25.76
N ALA A 803 49.01 -4.10 26.45
CA ALA A 803 48.53 -4.29 27.82
C ALA A 803 47.22 -5.09 27.86
N VAL A 804 46.38 -5.00 26.82
CA VAL A 804 45.18 -5.85 26.65
C VAL A 804 45.58 -7.30 26.35
N ILE A 805 46.57 -7.49 25.48
CA ILE A 805 47.15 -8.80 25.19
C ILE A 805 47.81 -9.40 26.45
N ALA A 806 48.56 -8.58 27.21
CA ALA A 806 49.16 -9.03 28.47
C ALA A 806 48.10 -9.44 29.51
N LEU A 807 46.99 -8.72 29.61
CA LEU A 807 45.86 -9.06 30.49
C LEU A 807 45.15 -10.34 30.04
N GLY A 808 44.95 -10.53 28.74
CA GLY A 808 44.38 -11.76 28.17
C GLY A 808 45.27 -12.98 28.43
N VAL A 809 46.59 -12.83 28.26
CA VAL A 809 47.57 -13.89 28.59
C VAL A 809 47.60 -14.17 30.09
N LEU A 810 47.50 -13.14 30.94
CA LEU A 810 47.43 -13.31 32.39
C LEU A 810 46.14 -14.01 32.84
N LEU A 811 45.00 -13.71 32.20
CA LEU A 811 43.71 -14.34 32.44
C LEU A 811 43.71 -15.80 31.99
N LEU A 812 44.28 -16.10 30.82
CA LEU A 812 44.47 -17.47 30.34
C LEU A 812 45.42 -18.25 31.26
N PHE A 813 46.47 -17.61 31.79
CA PHE A 813 47.39 -18.22 32.74
C PHE A 813 46.73 -18.45 34.11
N LEU A 814 45.89 -17.53 34.59
CA LEU A 814 45.10 -17.69 35.82
C LEU A 814 43.99 -18.73 35.68
N LEU A 815 43.31 -18.79 34.53
CA LEU A 815 42.36 -19.84 34.17
C LEU A 815 43.06 -21.19 34.09
N TRP A 816 44.26 -21.26 33.49
CA TRP A 816 45.08 -22.47 33.46
C TRP A 816 45.50 -22.94 34.86
N ILE A 817 45.82 -22.01 35.78
CA ILE A 817 46.11 -22.33 37.19
C ILE A 817 44.84 -22.80 37.93
N LEU A 818 43.69 -22.19 37.67
CA LEU A 818 42.40 -22.55 38.28
C LEU A 818 41.91 -23.93 37.80
N PHE A 819 42.07 -24.26 36.52
CA PHE A 819 41.74 -25.56 35.92
C PHE A 819 42.75 -26.68 36.27
N ARG A 820 43.89 -26.37 36.88
CA ARG A 820 44.81 -27.39 37.44
C ARG A 820 44.60 -27.67 38.94
N ARG A 821 43.70 -26.96 39.61
CA ARG A 821 43.37 -27.19 41.04
C ARG A 821 41.92 -27.63 41.30
N LYS A 822 41.16 -28.00 40.27
CA LYS A 822 39.96 -28.82 40.38
C LYS A 822 39.85 -29.78 39.22
#